data_AF-W0GQG8-F1
#
_entry.id   AF-W0GQG8-F1
#
_cell.length_a   1.000
_cell.length_b   1.000
_cell.length_c   1.000
_cell.angle_alpha   90.00
_cell.angle_beta   90.00
_cell.angle_gamma   90.00
#
_symmetry.space_group_name_H-M   'P 1'
#
loop_
_entity.id
_entity.type
_entity.pdbx_description
1 polymer ?
#
loop_
_entity_poly.entity_id
_entity_poly.type
_entity_poly.pdbx_seq_one_letter_code
_entity_poly.pdbx_strand_id
1 'polypeptide(L)'
;MKRLLAILTATMLATSLVPTLVACGNSHSDIIDGKKNVSTEFTLTNSVYVSSETKDINADILAAAKKEGRIEQGLDLQMGDITDQENNILPPNIGDQETGYIVFTLKDKPEISYTGSITIYFTLINSSPVDISQDVDLSLTLKDVTKYDDLTTLQNEIWDEAKTQFTANTPDDISGYDLLGLALPTKFNQVLSEQLIAKYNGKFDSGIKKYKGTITIKLNIISYYINLPLELKNDVGDNDTLYQFIWQHVKNSPEFSTDPRVSATYKDYDIDFSSVVEPGRGQSTNFKFLATPKDESVNHYLRVEGNLTKDHYTMPKDISLAVPIIVYEKDRYQVDKAKVWSDAMAIAGLPVTPAMKDFDLSGWDSVIRNNWPNIGTKHAITLVAKNNNTNHVFKGDTTIYAIIMNDGVVKTINTGPILLSSTSKPTVNSIFVSTWYYAVGKFGGEISTKLTDYVDSKGNSTIDKSGLEAAYNQAVATKGWTDYAIKVRGDARTTGKDADLTITGKLRIIDNPLTKSVPINYSTRDYKFNQDPATIDRQIKTLNTRIWNDIIGFSSFNNEAYTLYGVSKKLSAWDSDYEQKVAVAIKNFTPGGNSNIPLELKFKLKDQNIYAGEITVQITLKYDSNRIPMNPSGDSIDATANRPLVFYLDNLNIQNPKEYIRNLMITIWHNAITYNYELQKKYPNLLLPTSNYNYWDDEVVSRVVLPTVDNPVSDITLDNIIPKYNGLYEGTVIIKIKIIYDINHCP
;
A
#
# COMPACT_ATOMS: atom_id res chain seq x y z
N MET A 1 5.34 29.36 -117.01
CA MET A 1 6.08 30.66 -117.15
C MET A 1 5.71 31.73 -116.12
N LYS A 2 4.43 32.18 -115.96
CA LYS A 2 4.06 33.17 -114.91
C LYS A 2 4.34 32.71 -113.46
N ARG A 3 4.21 31.41 -113.15
CA ARG A 3 4.57 30.83 -111.84
C ARG A 3 6.08 30.79 -111.59
N LEU A 4 6.87 30.40 -112.59
CA LEU A 4 8.34 30.36 -112.51
C LEU A 4 8.95 31.77 -112.45
N LEU A 5 8.35 32.73 -113.16
CA LEU A 5 8.74 34.13 -113.07
C LEU A 5 8.44 34.67 -111.66
N ALA A 6 7.29 34.35 -111.05
CA ALA A 6 6.96 34.73 -109.67
C ALA A 6 7.95 34.16 -108.63
N ILE A 7 8.40 32.91 -108.80
CA ILE A 7 9.46 32.27 -107.98
C ILE A 7 10.79 33.06 -108.05
N LEU A 8 11.09 33.67 -109.21
CA LEU A 8 12.33 34.42 -109.46
C LEU A 8 12.20 35.94 -109.30
N THR A 9 11.00 36.51 -109.33
CA THR A 9 10.76 37.95 -109.11
C THR A 9 10.45 38.27 -107.65
N ALA A 10 9.94 37.32 -106.85
CA ALA A 10 9.81 37.52 -105.40
C ALA A 10 11.18 37.56 -104.70
N THR A 11 12.21 36.88 -105.24
CA THR A 11 13.60 36.94 -104.75
C THR A 11 14.29 38.29 -105.00
N MET A 12 13.71 39.21 -105.77
CA MET A 12 14.34 40.50 -106.10
C MET A 12 13.86 41.72 -105.31
N LEU A 13 12.93 41.58 -104.35
CA LEU A 13 12.45 42.74 -103.58
C LEU A 13 12.41 42.49 -102.07
N ALA A 14 13.58 42.30 -101.46
CA ALA A 14 13.89 42.75 -100.11
C ALA A 14 15.41 42.88 -99.90
N THR A 15 15.95 44.02 -100.35
CA THR A 15 17.13 44.74 -99.81
C THR A 15 18.46 43.99 -99.57
N SER A 16 19.37 44.12 -100.56
CA SER A 16 20.79 44.58 -100.48
C SER A 16 21.76 43.80 -99.56
N LEU A 17 22.96 43.34 -99.94
CA LEU A 17 23.95 43.73 -100.95
C LEU A 17 24.84 42.50 -101.30
N VAL A 18 24.66 41.88 -102.47
CA VAL A 18 25.75 41.19 -103.20
C VAL A 18 25.39 41.27 -104.69
N PRO A 19 26.18 41.94 -105.56
CA PRO A 19 25.96 41.88 -107.00
C PRO A 19 26.56 40.59 -107.56
N THR A 20 26.02 40.15 -108.71
CA THR A 20 26.43 38.99 -109.53
C THR A 20 26.05 37.60 -109.00
N LEU A 21 24.81 37.17 -109.30
CA LEU A 21 24.47 35.75 -109.45
C LEU A 21 25.02 35.29 -110.81
N VAL A 22 26.24 34.74 -110.82
CA VAL A 22 26.81 34.03 -111.97
C VAL A 22 26.52 32.55 -111.75
N ALA A 23 25.64 31.99 -112.57
CA ALA A 23 25.49 30.55 -112.66
C ALA A 23 26.69 29.98 -113.43
N CYS A 24 27.58 29.27 -112.73
CA CYS A 24 28.59 28.41 -113.34
C CYS A 24 28.30 26.96 -112.94
N GLY A 25 27.62 26.22 -113.80
CA GLY A 25 27.40 24.78 -113.70
C GLY A 25 27.08 24.22 -115.08
N ASN A 26 27.76 23.15 -115.48
CA ASN A 26 27.96 22.73 -116.86
C ASN A 26 26.70 22.48 -117.72
N SER A 27 26.87 22.75 -119.01
CA SER A 27 25.91 22.73 -120.12
C SER A 27 24.96 21.51 -120.15
N HIS A 28 23.68 21.76 -119.89
CA HIS A 28 22.55 21.04 -120.47
C HIS A 28 21.71 22.05 -121.27
N SER A 29 21.13 21.63 -122.40
CA SER A 29 20.39 22.45 -123.37
C SER A 29 19.68 23.67 -122.75
N ASP A 30 19.97 24.88 -123.24
CA ASP A 30 19.33 26.15 -122.82
C ASP A 30 17.81 26.13 -123.02
N ILE A 31 17.31 25.19 -123.84
CA ILE A 31 15.91 25.05 -124.19
C ILE A 31 15.47 23.60 -123.97
N ILE A 32 14.50 23.39 -123.09
CA ILE A 32 13.82 22.11 -122.89
C ILE A 32 12.36 22.31 -123.28
N ASP A 33 11.93 21.59 -124.32
CA ASP A 33 10.56 21.60 -124.84
C ASP A 33 10.00 23.01 -125.12
N GLY A 34 10.81 23.85 -125.78
CA GLY A 34 10.45 25.22 -126.18
C GLY A 34 10.50 26.28 -125.07
N LYS A 35 10.99 25.93 -123.87
CA LYS A 35 11.12 26.88 -122.75
C LYS A 35 12.58 26.98 -122.29
N LYS A 36 12.98 28.19 -121.88
CA LYS A 36 14.31 28.44 -121.33
C LYS A 36 14.47 27.68 -120.02
N ASN A 37 15.49 26.84 -119.92
CA ASN A 37 15.84 26.16 -118.68
C ASN A 37 16.33 27.20 -117.66
N VAL A 38 15.85 27.13 -116.41
CA VAL A 38 16.29 28.04 -115.34
C VAL A 38 16.79 27.23 -114.14
N SER A 39 18.06 27.38 -113.84
CA SER A 39 18.70 26.83 -112.65
C SER A 39 19.04 27.96 -111.67
N THR A 40 18.77 27.75 -110.38
CA THR A 40 19.24 28.62 -109.31
C THR A 40 19.83 27.78 -108.20
N GLU A 41 20.80 28.34 -107.49
CA GLU A 41 21.41 27.69 -106.32
C GLU A 41 21.58 28.68 -105.18
N PHE A 42 21.49 28.20 -103.94
CA PHE A 42 21.80 28.98 -102.74
C PHE A 42 22.17 28.07 -101.57
N THR A 43 22.87 28.63 -100.60
CA THR A 43 23.21 27.97 -99.33
C THR A 43 22.31 28.49 -98.22
N LEU A 44 21.76 27.59 -97.41
CA LEU A 44 21.07 27.96 -96.19
C LEU A 44 22.07 28.57 -95.20
N THR A 45 21.66 29.68 -94.59
CA THR A 45 22.54 30.41 -93.66
C THR A 45 22.53 29.75 -92.28
N ASN A 46 21.41 29.13 -91.91
CA ASN A 46 21.26 28.35 -90.70
C ASN A 46 21.38 26.85 -90.99
N SER A 47 21.91 26.11 -90.02
CA SER A 47 21.87 24.66 -90.04
C SER A 47 20.42 24.14 -89.96
N VAL A 48 20.17 23.03 -90.62
CA VAL A 48 18.89 22.31 -90.59
C VAL A 48 18.97 21.23 -89.52
N TYR A 49 18.21 21.41 -88.45
CA TYR A 49 18.13 20.43 -87.37
C TYR A 49 17.17 19.32 -87.77
N VAL A 50 17.69 18.12 -87.95
CA VAL A 50 16.93 16.92 -88.33
C VAL A 50 16.94 15.93 -87.19
N SER A 51 15.90 15.11 -87.05
CA SER A 51 15.80 14.10 -86.00
C SER A 51 15.30 12.78 -86.58
N SER A 52 15.57 11.67 -85.92
CA SER A 52 14.99 10.37 -86.28
C SER A 52 13.45 10.32 -86.18
N GLU A 53 12.84 11.33 -85.57
CA GLU A 53 11.38 11.48 -85.46
C GLU A 53 10.77 12.26 -86.64
N THR A 54 11.57 13.02 -87.41
CA THR A 54 11.09 13.68 -88.63
C THR A 54 11.13 12.70 -89.80
N LYS A 55 9.96 12.44 -90.39
CA LYS A 55 9.78 11.38 -91.42
C LYS A 55 10.39 11.72 -92.78
N ASP A 56 10.79 12.96 -93.01
CA ASP A 56 11.31 13.42 -94.31
C ASP A 56 12.31 14.57 -94.15
N ILE A 57 13.61 14.25 -94.17
CA ILE A 57 14.72 15.21 -94.13
C ILE A 57 14.60 16.26 -95.25
N ASN A 58 14.07 15.87 -96.42
CA ASN A 58 13.90 16.79 -97.54
C ASN A 58 12.84 17.85 -97.26
N ALA A 59 11.78 17.48 -96.53
CA ALA A 59 10.76 18.41 -96.08
C ALA A 59 11.32 19.42 -95.05
N ASP A 60 12.22 18.98 -94.16
CA ASP A 60 12.87 19.85 -93.17
C ASP A 60 13.81 20.86 -93.84
N ILE A 61 14.59 20.44 -94.86
CA ILE A 61 15.43 21.34 -95.66
C ILE A 61 14.58 22.37 -96.41
N LEU A 62 13.47 21.94 -97.01
CA LEU A 62 12.56 22.83 -97.72
C LEU A 62 11.87 23.82 -96.76
N ALA A 63 11.46 23.36 -95.58
CA ALA A 63 10.89 24.21 -94.55
C ALA A 63 11.90 25.25 -94.05
N ALA A 64 13.17 24.87 -93.89
CA ALA A 64 14.26 25.79 -93.54
C ALA A 64 14.48 26.83 -94.64
N ALA A 65 14.50 26.43 -95.92
CA ALA A 65 14.61 27.34 -97.06
C ALA A 65 13.44 28.34 -97.14
N LYS A 66 12.21 27.89 -96.84
CA LYS A 66 11.02 28.76 -96.73
C LYS A 66 11.12 29.72 -95.54
N LYS A 67 11.61 29.24 -94.39
CA LYS A 67 11.76 30.02 -93.16
C LYS A 67 12.79 31.14 -93.32
N GLU A 68 13.88 30.90 -94.04
CA GLU A 68 14.88 31.93 -94.38
C GLU A 68 14.40 32.91 -95.45
N GLY A 69 13.19 32.75 -96.00
CA GLY A 69 12.66 33.58 -97.08
C GLY A 69 13.36 33.35 -98.43
N ARG A 70 14.16 32.28 -98.55
CA ARG A 70 14.82 31.91 -99.82
C ARG A 70 13.85 31.28 -100.80
N ILE A 71 12.76 30.70 -100.29
CA ILE A 71 11.62 30.18 -101.06
C ILE A 71 10.31 30.76 -100.47
N GLU A 72 9.36 31.14 -101.33
CA GLU A 72 8.08 31.69 -100.90
C GLU A 72 7.24 30.67 -100.10
N GLN A 73 6.64 31.08 -98.97
CA GLN A 73 5.93 30.17 -98.06
C GLN A 73 4.73 29.46 -98.71
N GLY A 74 3.97 30.18 -99.53
CA GLY A 74 2.74 29.70 -100.19
C GLY A 74 2.97 28.82 -101.43
N LEU A 75 4.22 28.51 -101.77
CA LEU A 75 4.54 27.72 -102.95
C LEU A 75 4.37 26.22 -102.67
N ASP A 76 3.41 25.61 -103.36
CA ASP A 76 3.15 24.17 -103.35
C ASP A 76 3.89 23.52 -104.54
N LEU A 77 5.13 23.12 -104.30
CA LEU A 77 5.96 22.45 -105.30
C LEU A 77 5.57 20.97 -105.33
N GLN A 78 5.01 20.51 -106.45
CA GLN A 78 4.98 19.07 -106.71
C GLN A 78 6.42 18.61 -106.89
N MET A 79 6.95 17.93 -105.87
CA MET A 79 8.31 17.38 -105.86
C MET A 79 8.42 16.31 -106.94
N GLY A 80 8.72 16.73 -108.16
CA GLY A 80 9.12 15.84 -109.24
C GLY A 80 10.60 15.55 -109.08
N ASP A 81 10.93 14.30 -108.74
CA ASP A 81 12.25 13.69 -108.84
C ASP A 81 13.40 14.51 -108.21
N ILE A 82 13.68 14.26 -106.93
CA ILE A 82 14.95 14.68 -106.31
C ILE A 82 16.04 13.86 -106.99
N THR A 83 16.87 14.49 -107.82
CA THR A 83 17.81 13.79 -108.72
C THR A 83 19.11 13.36 -108.03
N ASP A 84 19.36 13.83 -106.80
CA ASP A 84 20.55 13.48 -106.02
C ASP A 84 20.21 13.53 -104.52
N GLN A 85 20.09 12.35 -103.89
CA GLN A 85 19.73 12.17 -102.48
C GLN A 85 20.89 11.57 -101.66
N GLU A 86 22.05 11.30 -102.27
CA GLU A 86 23.13 10.52 -101.64
C GLU A 86 23.66 11.19 -100.35
N ASN A 87 23.43 12.50 -100.18
CA ASN A 87 23.87 13.29 -99.02
C ASN A 87 22.74 13.68 -98.03
N ASN A 88 21.51 13.17 -98.20
CA ASN A 88 20.34 13.52 -97.36
C ASN A 88 20.08 12.48 -96.27
N ILE A 89 21.16 11.98 -95.66
CA ILE A 89 21.10 10.95 -94.62
C ILE A 89 21.19 11.65 -93.26
N LEU A 90 20.49 11.12 -92.26
CA LEU A 90 20.64 11.59 -90.89
C LEU A 90 22.10 11.40 -90.45
N PRO A 91 22.81 12.45 -90.00
CA PRO A 91 24.18 12.30 -89.53
C PRO A 91 24.28 11.20 -88.46
N PRO A 92 25.31 10.33 -88.51
CA PRO A 92 25.31 9.08 -87.75
C PRO A 92 25.30 9.29 -86.23
N ASN A 93 25.91 10.36 -85.71
CA ASN A 93 25.89 10.67 -84.28
C ASN A 93 25.17 12.00 -84.00
N ILE A 94 24.62 12.10 -82.78
CA ILE A 94 23.91 13.29 -82.31
C ILE A 94 24.89 14.47 -82.18
N GLY A 95 24.51 15.62 -82.73
CA GLY A 95 25.35 16.82 -82.78
C GLY A 95 26.35 16.84 -83.93
N ASP A 96 26.54 15.72 -84.66
CA ASP A 96 27.35 15.71 -85.86
C ASP A 96 26.76 16.63 -86.91
N GLN A 97 27.64 17.29 -87.64
CA GLN A 97 27.30 18.18 -88.75
C GLN A 97 27.67 17.50 -90.06
N GLU A 98 26.74 17.48 -90.99
CA GLU A 98 27.00 16.97 -92.33
C GLU A 98 26.55 17.99 -93.37
N THR A 99 27.47 18.43 -94.22
CA THR A 99 27.14 19.34 -95.31
C THR A 99 26.68 18.54 -96.51
N GLY A 100 25.52 18.90 -97.05
CA GLY A 100 24.96 18.26 -98.24
C GLY A 100 24.35 19.28 -99.20
N TYR A 101 23.84 18.76 -100.31
CA TYR A 101 22.99 19.52 -101.22
C TYR A 101 21.83 18.66 -101.69
N ILE A 102 20.73 19.33 -102.02
CA ILE A 102 19.55 18.70 -102.61
C ILE A 102 19.18 19.46 -103.88
N VAL A 103 18.86 18.72 -104.94
CA VAL A 103 18.41 19.30 -106.20
C VAL A 103 16.92 19.04 -106.36
N PHE A 104 16.13 20.11 -106.37
CA PHE A 104 14.71 20.06 -106.70
C PHE A 104 14.52 20.38 -108.17
N THR A 105 13.88 19.49 -108.93
CA THR A 105 13.48 19.83 -110.30
C THR A 105 12.08 20.45 -110.32
N LEU A 106 11.91 21.49 -111.12
CA LEU A 106 10.66 22.23 -111.26
C LEU A 106 9.95 21.78 -112.54
N LYS A 107 8.73 21.23 -112.43
CA LYS A 107 7.90 20.85 -113.57
C LYS A 107 6.78 21.87 -113.79
N ASP A 108 6.70 22.47 -114.98
CA ASP A 108 5.59 23.39 -115.36
C ASP A 108 4.33 22.61 -115.80
N LYS A 109 4.46 21.33 -116.19
CA LYS A 109 3.37 20.39 -116.56
C LYS A 109 3.76 18.93 -116.24
N PRO A 110 2.81 18.02 -115.94
CA PRO A 110 3.09 16.62 -115.60
C PRO A 110 3.84 15.83 -116.69
N GLU A 111 3.67 16.23 -117.95
CA GLU A 111 4.20 15.53 -119.14
C GLU A 111 5.62 15.96 -119.52
N ILE A 112 6.20 16.96 -118.84
CA ILE A 112 7.55 17.48 -119.11
C ILE A 112 8.51 16.97 -118.04
N SER A 113 9.67 16.44 -118.44
CA SER A 113 10.67 15.89 -117.52
C SER A 113 11.15 16.91 -116.48
N TYR A 114 11.48 18.15 -116.87
CA TYR A 114 11.68 19.29 -115.98
C TYR A 114 11.77 20.60 -116.79
N THR A 115 11.53 21.74 -116.15
CA THR A 115 11.58 23.09 -116.74
C THR A 115 12.55 24.04 -116.01
N GLY A 116 13.21 23.54 -114.96
CA GLY A 116 14.22 24.25 -114.17
C GLY A 116 14.66 23.43 -112.97
N SER A 117 15.67 23.91 -112.24
CA SER A 117 16.15 23.26 -111.01
C SER A 117 16.51 24.28 -109.93
N ILE A 118 16.36 23.87 -108.68
CA ILE A 118 16.82 24.60 -107.49
C ILE A 118 17.79 23.69 -106.74
N THR A 119 19.05 24.09 -106.64
CA THR A 119 20.03 23.41 -105.78
C THR A 119 20.12 24.14 -104.44
N ILE A 120 19.91 23.43 -103.34
CA ILE A 120 20.02 23.99 -101.98
C ILE A 120 21.19 23.31 -101.29
N TYR A 121 22.21 24.09 -100.91
CA TYR A 121 23.29 23.63 -100.04
C TYR A 121 22.91 23.86 -98.57
N PHE A 122 23.17 22.90 -97.70
CA PHE A 122 22.79 22.97 -96.29
C PHE A 122 23.78 22.24 -95.40
N THR A 123 23.73 22.55 -94.10
CA THR A 123 24.38 21.76 -93.04
C THR A 123 23.29 21.09 -92.22
N LEU A 124 23.22 19.76 -92.24
CA LEU A 124 22.37 18.98 -91.34
C LEU A 124 23.04 18.88 -89.98
N ILE A 125 22.25 19.02 -88.91
CA ILE A 125 22.66 18.68 -87.55
C ILE A 125 21.68 17.65 -87.02
N ASN A 126 22.20 16.50 -86.57
CA ASN A 126 21.39 15.49 -85.90
C ASN A 126 20.99 16.01 -84.50
N SER A 127 19.70 16.32 -84.34
CA SER A 127 19.05 16.81 -83.12
C SER A 127 18.19 15.74 -82.45
N SER A 128 18.38 14.46 -82.82
CA SER A 128 17.67 13.35 -82.19
C SER A 128 17.93 13.36 -80.68
N PRO A 129 16.89 13.23 -79.85
CA PRO A 129 17.08 13.21 -78.41
C PRO A 129 17.88 11.96 -78.02
N VAL A 130 18.88 12.13 -77.15
CA VAL A 130 19.64 11.03 -76.55
C VAL A 130 18.67 10.24 -75.69
N ASP A 131 18.47 8.97 -76.02
CA ASP A 131 17.69 8.06 -75.18
C ASP A 131 18.56 7.63 -73.99
N ILE A 132 18.19 8.12 -72.81
CA ILE A 132 18.85 7.80 -71.54
C ILE A 132 18.10 6.69 -70.78
N SER A 133 17.14 6.02 -71.43
CA SER A 133 16.43 4.89 -70.83
C SER A 133 17.39 3.77 -70.48
N GLN A 134 17.45 3.42 -69.20
CA GLN A 134 18.32 2.38 -68.70
C GLN A 134 17.77 1.78 -67.41
N ASP A 135 18.09 0.51 -67.19
CA ASP A 135 17.83 -0.17 -65.93
C ASP A 135 19.12 -0.15 -65.09
N VAL A 136 19.03 0.37 -63.88
CA VAL A 136 20.10 0.30 -62.88
C VAL A 136 19.66 -0.69 -61.81
N ASP A 137 20.51 -1.68 -61.52
CA ASP A 137 20.20 -2.71 -60.53
C ASP A 137 21.04 -2.51 -59.26
N LEU A 138 20.39 -1.97 -58.22
CA LEU A 138 20.94 -1.86 -56.87
C LEU A 138 20.40 -2.96 -55.94
N SER A 139 19.71 -3.98 -56.47
CA SER A 139 19.02 -5.00 -55.66
C SER A 139 19.97 -6.00 -54.99
N LEU A 140 21.25 -6.02 -55.36
CA LEU A 140 22.27 -6.89 -54.75
C LEU A 140 22.56 -6.53 -53.28
N THR A 141 22.37 -5.27 -52.89
CA THR A 141 22.57 -4.81 -51.52
C THR A 141 21.21 -4.54 -50.88
N LEU A 142 20.94 -5.18 -49.75
CA LEU A 142 19.73 -4.91 -48.97
C LEU A 142 19.85 -3.53 -48.32
N LYS A 143 18.96 -2.61 -48.66
CA LYS A 143 18.90 -1.26 -48.06
C LYS A 143 17.95 -1.24 -46.87
N ASP A 144 18.47 -0.91 -45.71
CA ASP A 144 17.66 -0.64 -44.53
C ASP A 144 17.12 0.80 -44.59
N VAL A 145 15.80 0.93 -44.67
CA VAL A 145 15.11 2.21 -44.79
C VAL A 145 14.43 2.66 -43.48
N THR A 146 14.72 2.01 -42.36
CA THR A 146 14.07 2.28 -41.06
C THR A 146 14.38 3.66 -40.49
N LYS A 147 15.55 4.23 -40.82
CA LYS A 147 16.01 5.53 -40.33
C LYS A 147 15.33 6.72 -41.01
N TYR A 148 14.69 6.53 -42.16
CA TYR A 148 14.11 7.63 -42.93
C TYR A 148 12.67 7.91 -42.50
N ASP A 149 12.43 9.15 -42.09
CA ASP A 149 11.08 9.67 -41.83
C ASP A 149 10.45 10.31 -43.07
N ASP A 150 11.27 10.63 -44.07
CA ASP A 150 10.86 11.24 -45.33
C ASP A 150 11.45 10.50 -46.53
N LEU A 151 10.69 10.51 -47.63
CA LEU A 151 11.05 9.83 -48.86
C LEU A 151 12.18 10.54 -49.62
N THR A 152 12.31 11.87 -49.46
CA THR A 152 13.24 12.69 -50.25
C THR A 152 14.69 12.37 -49.91
N THR A 153 15.01 12.22 -48.62
CA THR A 153 16.36 11.86 -48.17
C THR A 153 16.78 10.48 -48.70
N LEU A 154 15.87 9.50 -48.60
CA LEU A 154 16.09 8.15 -49.14
C LEU A 154 16.29 8.19 -50.67
N GLN A 155 15.49 8.96 -51.39
CA GLN A 155 15.59 9.11 -52.84
C GLN A 155 16.93 9.72 -53.27
N ASN A 156 17.42 10.74 -52.57
CA ASN A 156 18.72 11.36 -52.86
C ASN A 156 19.88 10.37 -52.66
N GLU A 157 19.84 9.57 -51.58
CA GLU A 157 20.89 8.58 -51.30
C GLU A 157 20.88 7.43 -52.32
N ILE A 158 19.70 6.96 -52.73
CA ILE A 158 19.57 5.98 -53.83
C ILE A 158 20.09 6.58 -55.14
N TRP A 159 19.79 7.84 -55.41
CA TRP A 159 20.24 8.52 -56.62
C TRP A 159 21.75 8.65 -56.69
N ASP A 160 22.39 9.07 -55.60
CA ASP A 160 23.84 9.24 -55.53
C ASP A 160 24.61 7.92 -55.75
N GLU A 161 24.02 6.79 -55.37
CA GLU A 161 24.56 5.47 -55.69
C GLU A 161 24.29 5.08 -57.15
N ALA A 162 23.04 5.25 -57.61
CA ALA A 162 22.61 4.86 -58.95
C ALA A 162 23.40 5.59 -60.05
N LYS A 163 23.70 6.89 -59.86
CA LYS A 163 24.39 7.70 -60.87
C LYS A 163 25.78 7.19 -61.24
N THR A 164 26.41 6.41 -60.35
CA THR A 164 27.71 5.78 -60.63
C THR A 164 27.65 4.70 -61.72
N GLN A 165 26.46 4.20 -62.04
CA GLN A 165 26.22 3.17 -63.05
C GLN A 165 25.60 3.73 -64.34
N PHE A 166 25.41 5.05 -64.43
CA PHE A 166 24.79 5.66 -65.60
C PHE A 166 25.71 5.60 -66.82
N THR A 167 25.11 5.47 -68.01
CA THR A 167 25.85 5.61 -69.27
C THR A 167 26.45 7.01 -69.43
N ALA A 168 27.62 7.13 -70.09
CA ALA A 168 28.46 8.34 -70.11
C ALA A 168 27.79 9.64 -70.61
N ASN A 169 26.62 9.57 -71.26
CA ASN A 169 25.88 10.72 -71.77
C ASN A 169 24.63 11.06 -70.95
N THR A 170 24.37 10.35 -69.85
CA THR A 170 23.22 10.59 -68.98
C THR A 170 23.53 11.72 -67.98
N PRO A 171 22.69 12.77 -67.89
CA PRO A 171 22.83 13.79 -66.84
C PRO A 171 22.66 13.19 -65.43
N ASP A 172 23.54 13.55 -64.50
CA ASP A 172 23.64 12.93 -63.17
C ASP A 172 23.03 13.79 -62.03
N ASP A 173 22.59 15.01 -62.32
CA ASP A 173 21.88 15.88 -61.37
C ASP A 173 20.40 15.46 -61.28
N ILE A 174 19.98 15.11 -60.06
CA ILE A 174 18.63 14.60 -59.73
C ILE A 174 17.53 15.59 -60.12
N SER A 175 17.82 16.89 -60.16
CA SER A 175 16.83 17.93 -60.40
C SER A 175 16.18 17.86 -61.79
N GLY A 176 16.83 17.23 -62.77
CA GLY A 176 16.28 17.02 -64.12
C GLY A 176 15.40 15.78 -64.28
N TYR A 177 15.02 15.17 -63.17
CA TYR A 177 14.16 13.99 -63.15
C TYR A 177 13.00 14.18 -62.18
N ASP A 178 11.83 13.68 -62.59
CA ASP A 178 10.68 13.51 -61.71
C ASP A 178 10.72 12.09 -61.15
N LEU A 179 10.91 11.98 -59.83
CA LEU A 179 11.07 10.72 -59.12
C LEU A 179 9.71 10.15 -58.70
N LEU A 180 9.44 8.91 -59.09
CA LEU A 180 8.17 8.22 -58.88
C LEU A 180 8.42 6.76 -58.47
N GLY A 181 7.36 6.07 -58.02
CA GLY A 181 7.35 4.62 -57.85
C GLY A 181 7.88 4.09 -56.50
N LEU A 182 8.77 4.84 -55.83
CA LEU A 182 9.25 4.48 -54.50
C LEU A 182 8.35 5.05 -53.41
N ALA A 183 8.00 4.22 -52.42
CA ALA A 183 7.30 4.63 -51.21
C ALA A 183 7.99 4.05 -49.97
N LEU A 184 7.81 4.68 -48.81
CA LEU A 184 8.24 4.07 -47.55
C LEU A 184 7.42 2.79 -47.28
N PRO A 185 8.03 1.71 -46.76
CA PRO A 185 7.35 0.46 -46.52
C PRO A 185 6.10 0.59 -45.65
N THR A 186 5.03 -0.09 -46.04
CA THR A 186 3.85 -0.33 -45.19
C THR A 186 3.84 -1.73 -44.58
N LYS A 187 4.74 -2.60 -45.06
CA LYS A 187 5.00 -3.93 -44.51
C LYS A 187 6.41 -3.95 -43.93
N PHE A 188 6.53 -4.35 -42.68
CA PHE A 188 7.79 -4.33 -41.93
C PHE A 188 8.39 -5.72 -41.76
N ASN A 189 9.66 -5.78 -41.36
CA ASN A 189 10.40 -6.99 -40.98
C ASN A 189 10.54 -8.03 -42.12
N GLN A 190 10.43 -7.59 -43.37
CA GLN A 190 10.62 -8.44 -44.55
C GLN A 190 11.23 -7.63 -45.68
N VAL A 191 11.94 -8.33 -46.59
CA VAL A 191 12.54 -7.71 -47.78
C VAL A 191 11.44 -7.41 -48.80
N LEU A 192 11.43 -6.19 -49.31
CA LEU A 192 10.54 -5.71 -50.37
C LEU A 192 11.37 -5.35 -51.60
N SER A 193 10.98 -5.85 -52.76
CA SER A 193 11.54 -5.43 -54.03
C SER A 193 10.76 -4.23 -54.54
N GLU A 194 11.44 -3.09 -54.62
CA GLU A 194 10.87 -1.79 -55.01
C GLU A 194 11.62 -1.22 -56.22
N GLN A 195 11.04 -0.18 -56.83
CA GLN A 195 11.68 0.52 -57.93
C GLN A 195 11.51 2.05 -57.80
N LEU A 196 12.60 2.77 -58.04
CA LEU A 196 12.60 4.22 -58.20
C LEU A 196 12.63 4.52 -59.70
N ILE A 197 11.59 5.19 -60.18
CA ILE A 197 11.43 5.58 -61.57
C ILE A 197 11.81 7.05 -61.68
N ALA A 198 12.90 7.35 -62.39
CA ALA A 198 13.35 8.71 -62.65
C ALA A 198 13.00 9.08 -64.09
N LYS A 199 11.89 9.80 -64.25
CA LYS A 199 11.42 10.24 -65.57
C LYS A 199 12.07 11.58 -65.92
N TYR A 200 12.73 11.66 -67.07
CA TYR A 200 13.34 12.91 -67.51
C TYR A 200 12.29 14.04 -67.67
N ASN A 201 12.59 15.23 -67.15
CA ASN A 201 11.64 16.35 -67.11
C ASN A 201 12.04 17.57 -67.97
N GLY A 202 13.09 17.46 -68.80
CA GLY A 202 13.46 18.50 -69.77
C GLY A 202 14.46 19.56 -69.27
N LYS A 203 14.84 19.58 -67.98
CA LYS A 203 15.69 20.66 -67.44
C LYS A 203 17.12 20.71 -67.99
N PHE A 204 17.61 19.62 -68.58
CA PHE A 204 18.97 19.56 -69.16
C PHE A 204 19.01 19.77 -70.67
N ASP A 205 17.86 20.04 -71.31
CA ASP A 205 17.81 20.31 -72.73
C ASP A 205 18.53 21.63 -73.03
N SER A 206 19.48 21.60 -73.96
CA SER A 206 20.27 22.78 -74.34
C SER A 206 20.51 22.82 -75.84
N GLY A 207 19.84 23.74 -76.53
CA GLY A 207 20.02 24.06 -77.96
C GLY A 207 19.94 22.85 -78.91
N ILE A 208 21.05 22.12 -79.00
CA ILE A 208 21.28 20.97 -79.87
C ILE A 208 21.14 19.62 -79.13
N LYS A 209 21.43 19.57 -77.83
CA LYS A 209 21.31 18.34 -77.02
C LYS A 209 19.96 18.30 -76.34
N LYS A 210 19.17 17.29 -76.68
CA LYS A 210 17.91 16.95 -76.02
C LYS A 210 17.99 15.55 -75.44
N TYR A 211 17.24 15.28 -74.38
CA TYR A 211 17.17 13.95 -73.76
C TYR A 211 15.75 13.42 -73.76
N LYS A 212 15.62 12.09 -73.79
CA LYS A 212 14.35 11.40 -73.55
C LYS A 212 14.60 10.08 -72.83
N GLY A 213 13.56 9.54 -72.21
CA GLY A 213 13.62 8.21 -71.60
C GLY A 213 13.33 8.22 -70.11
N THR A 214 13.56 7.08 -69.49
CA THR A 214 13.31 6.86 -68.07
C THR A 214 14.37 5.93 -67.49
N ILE A 215 14.94 6.32 -66.36
CA ILE A 215 15.88 5.48 -65.62
C ILE A 215 15.06 4.69 -64.59
N THR A 216 15.13 3.36 -64.65
CA THR A 216 14.48 2.49 -63.67
C THR A 216 15.54 1.93 -62.74
N ILE A 217 15.49 2.31 -61.47
CA ILE A 217 16.42 1.82 -60.45
C ILE A 217 15.70 0.74 -59.64
N LYS A 218 16.19 -0.50 -59.69
CA LYS A 218 15.65 -1.64 -58.92
C LYS A 218 16.38 -1.76 -57.60
N LEU A 219 15.64 -1.95 -56.50
CA LEU A 219 16.19 -2.01 -55.15
C LEU A 219 15.48 -3.08 -54.30
N ASN A 220 16.22 -3.66 -53.36
CA ASN A 220 15.65 -4.45 -52.27
C ASN A 220 15.75 -3.63 -50.98
N ILE A 221 14.61 -3.34 -50.36
CA ILE A 221 14.53 -2.56 -49.13
C ILE A 221 13.95 -3.39 -47.98
N ILE A 222 14.29 -3.01 -46.75
CA ILE A 222 13.67 -3.55 -45.53
C ILE A 222 13.47 -2.42 -44.53
N SER A 223 12.41 -2.50 -43.74
CA SER A 223 12.23 -1.64 -42.57
C SER A 223 11.90 -2.50 -41.36
N TYR A 224 12.64 -2.31 -40.27
CA TYR A 224 12.46 -3.03 -39.03
C TYR A 224 11.61 -2.22 -38.06
N TYR A 225 10.51 -2.80 -37.63
CA TYR A 225 9.56 -2.13 -36.75
C TYR A 225 8.89 -3.12 -35.79
N ILE A 226 8.65 -2.67 -34.56
CA ILE A 226 7.86 -3.42 -33.59
C ILE A 226 7.02 -2.50 -32.71
N ASN A 227 5.80 -2.96 -32.42
CA ASN A 227 4.91 -2.36 -31.45
C ASN A 227 4.77 -3.28 -30.22
N LEU A 228 5.07 -2.77 -29.04
CA LEU A 228 5.13 -3.55 -27.81
C LEU A 228 4.13 -3.07 -26.75
N PRO A 229 3.07 -3.86 -26.44
CA PRO A 229 2.27 -3.67 -25.24
C PRO A 229 2.97 -4.33 -24.06
N LEU A 230 3.55 -3.55 -23.16
CA LEU A 230 4.37 -4.02 -22.04
C LEU A 230 3.70 -3.75 -20.69
N GLU A 231 3.84 -4.68 -19.76
CA GLU A 231 3.28 -4.58 -18.42
C GLU A 231 4.38 -4.68 -17.35
N LEU A 232 4.46 -3.67 -16.48
CA LEU A 232 5.32 -3.65 -15.30
C LEU A 232 4.55 -4.05 -14.06
N LYS A 233 5.01 -5.11 -13.40
CA LYS A 233 4.44 -5.56 -12.11
C LYS A 233 5.00 -4.78 -10.92
N ASN A 234 6.28 -4.42 -10.98
CA ASN A 234 7.03 -3.80 -9.89
C ASN A 234 7.72 -2.51 -10.33
N ASP A 235 8.12 -1.71 -9.34
CA ASP A 235 8.96 -0.53 -9.58
C ASP A 235 10.33 -0.99 -10.07
N VAL A 236 10.81 -0.41 -11.16
CA VAL A 236 12.03 -0.86 -11.84
C VAL A 236 13.29 -0.24 -11.20
N GLY A 237 13.12 0.86 -10.46
CA GLY A 237 14.12 1.46 -9.59
C GLY A 237 15.18 2.30 -10.32
N ASP A 238 15.74 1.78 -11.41
CA ASP A 238 16.65 2.51 -12.28
C ASP A 238 16.22 2.45 -13.77
N ASN A 239 16.66 3.45 -14.54
CA ASN A 239 16.32 3.57 -15.95
C ASN A 239 16.97 2.49 -16.82
N ASP A 240 18.18 2.01 -16.48
CA ASP A 240 18.89 0.98 -17.27
C ASP A 240 18.09 -0.33 -17.27
N THR A 241 17.52 -0.71 -16.12
CA THR A 241 16.68 -1.90 -15.96
C THR A 241 15.39 -1.77 -16.75
N LEU A 242 14.79 -0.57 -16.83
CA LEU A 242 13.63 -0.33 -17.69
C LEU A 242 13.99 -0.48 -19.17
N TYR A 243 15.13 0.07 -19.60
CA TYR A 243 15.60 -0.04 -20.98
C TYR A 243 15.93 -1.49 -21.34
N GLN A 244 16.58 -2.23 -20.44
CA GLN A 244 16.83 -3.66 -20.57
C GLN A 244 15.53 -4.46 -20.69
N PHE A 245 14.52 -4.16 -19.87
CA PHE A 245 13.22 -4.82 -19.91
C PHE A 245 12.53 -4.64 -21.27
N ILE A 246 12.50 -3.40 -21.80
CA ILE A 246 11.94 -3.13 -23.13
C ILE A 246 12.75 -3.86 -24.19
N TRP A 247 14.08 -3.81 -24.15
CA TRP A 247 14.93 -4.45 -25.14
C TRP A 247 14.81 -5.98 -25.12
N GLN A 248 14.67 -6.59 -23.95
CA GLN A 248 14.41 -8.03 -23.86
C GLN A 248 13.10 -8.40 -24.57
N HIS A 249 12.05 -7.57 -24.47
CA HIS A 249 10.80 -7.81 -25.19
C HIS A 249 10.96 -7.59 -26.70
N VAL A 250 11.73 -6.58 -27.12
CA VAL A 250 12.12 -6.41 -28.52
C VAL A 250 12.81 -7.66 -29.03
N LYS A 251 13.88 -8.11 -28.36
CA LYS A 251 14.67 -9.25 -28.82
C LYS A 251 13.90 -10.56 -28.78
N ASN A 252 13.05 -10.78 -27.78
CA ASN A 252 12.28 -12.01 -27.64
C ASN A 252 10.98 -12.03 -28.46
N SER A 253 10.68 -10.96 -29.18
CA SER A 253 9.52 -10.90 -30.07
C SER A 253 9.58 -11.98 -31.16
N PRO A 254 8.43 -12.46 -31.65
CA PRO A 254 8.39 -13.41 -32.76
C PRO A 254 9.17 -12.94 -33.99
N GLU A 255 9.21 -11.63 -34.24
CA GLU A 255 9.85 -11.00 -35.38
C GLU A 255 11.39 -11.02 -35.30
N PHE A 256 11.98 -10.94 -34.10
CA PHE A 256 13.43 -10.72 -33.92
C PHE A 256 14.14 -11.78 -33.07
N SER A 257 13.41 -12.70 -32.45
CA SER A 257 13.95 -13.76 -31.58
C SER A 257 15.05 -14.58 -32.26
N THR A 258 14.87 -14.90 -33.54
CA THR A 258 15.83 -15.65 -34.34
C THR A 258 16.64 -14.80 -35.31
N ASP A 259 16.41 -13.48 -35.38
CA ASP A 259 17.13 -12.61 -36.30
C ASP A 259 18.53 -12.29 -35.75
N PRO A 260 19.63 -12.80 -36.35
CA PRO A 260 20.98 -12.55 -35.86
C PRO A 260 21.43 -11.10 -36.05
N ARG A 261 20.69 -10.30 -36.84
CA ARG A 261 21.02 -8.90 -37.15
C ARG A 261 20.49 -7.91 -36.11
N VAL A 262 19.67 -8.38 -35.18
CA VAL A 262 19.20 -7.62 -34.02
C VAL A 262 20.00 -8.06 -32.81
N SER A 263 20.82 -7.17 -32.24
CA SER A 263 21.65 -7.51 -31.08
C SER A 263 20.82 -7.91 -29.87
N ALA A 264 21.39 -8.81 -29.06
CA ALA A 264 20.82 -9.23 -27.79
C ALA A 264 20.78 -8.09 -26.74
N THR A 265 21.55 -7.00 -26.93
CA THR A 265 21.60 -5.87 -26.01
C THR A 265 21.38 -4.54 -26.72
N TYR A 266 20.61 -3.64 -26.10
CA TYR A 266 20.40 -2.30 -26.65
C TYR A 266 21.67 -1.44 -26.58
N LYS A 267 22.67 -1.85 -25.78
CA LYS A 267 23.92 -1.09 -25.61
C LYS A 267 24.77 -1.04 -26.89
N ASP A 268 24.49 -1.90 -27.85
CA ASP A 268 25.09 -1.88 -29.19
C ASP A 268 24.45 -0.84 -30.12
N TYR A 269 23.44 -0.12 -29.62
CA TYR A 269 22.75 0.95 -30.32
C TYR A 269 22.93 2.29 -29.61
N ASP A 270 22.87 3.36 -30.39
CA ASP A 270 22.60 4.71 -29.94
C ASP A 270 21.08 4.93 -29.98
N ILE A 271 20.48 5.07 -28.80
CA ILE A 271 19.04 5.24 -28.60
C ILE A 271 18.80 6.49 -27.75
N ASP A 272 17.91 7.37 -28.21
CA ASP A 272 17.33 8.40 -27.35
C ASP A 272 16.16 7.81 -26.54
N PHE A 273 16.42 7.59 -25.25
CA PHE A 273 15.42 7.08 -24.31
C PHE A 273 14.55 8.18 -23.68
N SER A 274 14.61 9.42 -24.16
CA SER A 274 13.81 10.53 -23.63
C SER A 274 12.30 10.26 -23.58
N SER A 275 11.78 9.41 -24.48
CA SER A 275 10.38 8.99 -24.52
C SER A 275 10.06 7.80 -23.61
N VAL A 276 11.07 7.11 -23.06
CA VAL A 276 10.89 5.94 -22.20
C VAL A 276 10.81 6.39 -20.75
N VAL A 277 9.58 6.49 -20.26
CA VAL A 277 9.29 6.89 -18.88
C VAL A 277 8.50 5.80 -18.19
N GLU A 278 8.94 5.40 -17.00
CA GLU A 278 8.18 4.49 -16.16
C GLU A 278 6.83 5.15 -15.77
N PRO A 279 5.68 4.52 -16.05
CA PRO A 279 4.40 5.06 -15.63
C PRO A 279 4.25 4.99 -14.11
N GLY A 280 3.42 5.88 -13.53
CA GLY A 280 2.91 5.69 -12.18
C GLY A 280 2.09 4.39 -12.06
N ARG A 281 1.93 3.86 -10.84
CA ARG A 281 1.02 2.70 -10.65
C ARG A 281 -0.41 3.05 -11.05
N GLY A 282 -1.04 2.12 -11.76
CA GLY A 282 -2.36 2.28 -12.37
C GLY A 282 -2.40 3.21 -13.57
N GLN A 283 -1.25 3.59 -14.12
CA GLN A 283 -1.12 4.46 -15.28
C GLN A 283 -0.42 3.76 -16.44
N SER A 284 -0.41 4.46 -17.59
CA SER A 284 0.20 4.03 -18.83
C SER A 284 1.01 5.17 -19.44
N THR A 285 2.19 4.87 -19.96
CA THR A 285 3.01 5.80 -20.76
C THR A 285 3.25 5.21 -22.15
N ASN A 286 3.32 6.06 -23.17
CA ASN A 286 3.74 5.63 -24.50
C ASN A 286 5.24 5.87 -24.64
N PHE A 287 5.92 4.98 -25.36
CA PHE A 287 7.31 5.18 -25.76
C PHE A 287 7.47 4.99 -27.27
N LYS A 288 8.44 5.70 -27.84
CA LYS A 288 8.83 5.58 -29.23
C LYS A 288 10.28 6.01 -29.39
N PHE A 289 11.11 5.15 -29.96
CA PHE A 289 12.50 5.47 -30.25
C PHE A 289 13.00 4.76 -31.50
N LEU A 290 14.06 5.33 -32.09
CA LEU A 290 14.86 4.72 -33.13
C LEU A 290 16.15 4.20 -32.48
N ALA A 291 16.45 2.92 -32.68
CA ALA A 291 17.72 2.33 -32.31
C ALA A 291 18.67 2.36 -33.50
N THR A 292 19.70 3.20 -33.41
CA THR A 292 20.73 3.36 -34.44
C THR A 292 21.93 2.48 -34.10
N PRO A 293 22.35 1.54 -34.97
CA PRO A 293 23.46 0.65 -34.67
C PRO A 293 24.78 1.42 -34.51
N LYS A 294 25.57 1.11 -33.47
CA LYS A 294 26.94 1.66 -33.32
C LYS A 294 27.95 1.04 -34.29
N ASP A 295 27.71 -0.23 -34.63
CA ASP A 295 28.47 -0.97 -35.64
C ASP A 295 27.54 -1.29 -36.82
N GLU A 296 27.75 -0.55 -37.91
CA GLU A 296 26.97 -0.68 -39.15
C GLU A 296 27.22 -2.01 -39.89
N SER A 297 28.26 -2.78 -39.52
CA SER A 297 28.63 -4.01 -40.23
C SER A 297 27.79 -5.24 -39.85
N VAL A 298 27.07 -5.20 -38.73
CA VAL A 298 26.32 -6.35 -38.19
C VAL A 298 24.92 -6.01 -37.65
N ASN A 299 24.65 -4.74 -37.32
CA ASN A 299 23.40 -4.33 -36.69
C ASN A 299 22.60 -3.36 -37.59
N HIS A 300 21.28 -3.52 -37.65
CA HIS A 300 20.37 -2.70 -38.46
C HIS A 300 19.58 -1.70 -37.61
N TYR A 301 19.06 -0.64 -38.24
CA TYR A 301 18.19 0.33 -37.57
C TYR A 301 16.88 -0.32 -37.15
N LEU A 302 16.36 0.02 -35.99
CA LEU A 302 15.10 -0.53 -35.49
C LEU A 302 14.19 0.54 -34.91
N ARG A 303 12.95 0.60 -35.39
CA ARG A 303 11.92 1.48 -34.83
C ARG A 303 11.07 0.72 -33.81
N VAL A 304 11.09 1.18 -32.58
CA VAL A 304 10.34 0.57 -31.48
C VAL A 304 9.31 1.59 -31.00
N GLU A 305 8.04 1.19 -30.96
CA GLU A 305 7.01 1.93 -30.26
C GLU A 305 6.18 1.00 -29.37
N GLY A 306 5.45 1.58 -28.44
CA GLY A 306 4.66 0.78 -27.52
C GLY A 306 4.03 1.57 -26.40
N ASN A 307 3.32 0.84 -25.55
CA ASN A 307 2.75 1.36 -24.33
C ASN A 307 3.25 0.52 -23.16
N LEU A 308 3.63 1.21 -22.09
CA LEU A 308 4.07 0.63 -20.84
C LEU A 308 2.98 0.90 -19.81
N THR A 309 2.32 -0.16 -19.36
CA THR A 309 1.30 -0.10 -18.30
C THR A 309 1.88 -0.62 -16.99
N LYS A 310 1.47 -0.04 -15.86
CA LYS A 310 1.87 -0.53 -14.55
C LYS A 310 0.69 -0.78 -13.64
N ASP A 311 0.66 -1.97 -13.07
CA ASP A 311 -0.49 -2.44 -12.31
C ASP A 311 -0.71 -1.67 -11.00
N HIS A 312 -1.99 -1.54 -10.67
CA HIS A 312 -2.47 -1.02 -9.39
C HIS A 312 -2.11 -2.02 -8.27
N TYR A 313 -1.92 -1.52 -7.05
CA TYR A 313 -2.02 -2.39 -5.88
C TYR A 313 -3.47 -2.83 -5.69
N THR A 314 -3.72 -4.14 -5.74
CA THR A 314 -5.05 -4.69 -5.47
C THR A 314 -5.26 -4.77 -3.97
N MET A 315 -6.32 -4.13 -3.48
CA MET A 315 -6.72 -4.21 -2.08
C MET A 315 -7.09 -5.65 -1.72
N PRO A 316 -6.63 -6.19 -0.57
CA PRO A 316 -7.15 -7.45 -0.05
C PRO A 316 -8.66 -7.35 0.14
N LYS A 317 -9.40 -8.30 -0.41
CA LYS A 317 -10.86 -8.30 -0.35
C LYS A 317 -11.38 -8.35 1.09
N ASP A 318 -10.68 -9.11 1.93
CA ASP A 318 -11.08 -9.45 3.29
C ASP A 318 -9.88 -9.29 4.24
N ILE A 319 -10.04 -8.50 5.30
CA ILE A 319 -9.03 -8.28 6.34
C ILE A 319 -9.67 -8.58 7.70
N SER A 320 -9.03 -9.43 8.51
CA SER A 320 -9.51 -9.75 9.86
C SER A 320 -8.63 -9.10 10.92
N LEU A 321 -9.21 -8.24 11.75
CA LEU A 321 -8.51 -7.66 12.90
C LEU A 321 -8.49 -8.66 14.05
N ALA A 322 -7.30 -9.03 14.52
CA ALA A 322 -7.14 -9.93 15.66
C ALA A 322 -7.42 -9.24 17.01
N VAL A 323 -7.18 -7.92 17.09
CA VAL A 323 -7.37 -7.13 18.30
C VAL A 323 -8.78 -6.53 18.28
N PRO A 324 -9.58 -6.72 19.35
CA PRO A 324 -10.88 -6.07 19.45
C PRO A 324 -10.73 -4.56 19.44
N ILE A 325 -11.60 -3.88 18.70
CA ILE A 325 -11.79 -2.43 18.77
C ILE A 325 -12.49 -2.17 20.11
N ILE A 326 -11.73 -1.65 21.09
CA ILE A 326 -12.27 -1.22 22.37
C ILE A 326 -12.98 0.11 22.12
N VAL A 327 -14.29 0.13 22.33
CA VAL A 327 -15.08 1.35 22.22
C VAL A 327 -15.86 1.52 23.51
N TYR A 328 -15.73 2.70 24.11
CA TYR A 328 -16.47 3.09 25.32
C TYR A 328 -17.83 3.69 24.90
N GLU A 329 -18.92 3.58 25.70
CA GLU A 329 -20.25 4.07 25.29
C GLU A 329 -20.24 5.56 24.90
N LYS A 330 -19.44 6.39 25.57
CA LYS A 330 -19.27 7.81 25.20
C LYS A 330 -18.72 8.01 23.78
N ASP A 331 -17.93 7.06 23.29
CA ASP A 331 -17.27 7.08 21.99
C ASP A 331 -18.04 6.25 20.96
N ARG A 332 -19.24 5.75 21.31
CA ARG A 332 -20.15 5.04 20.40
C ARG A 332 -20.47 5.84 19.13
N TYR A 333 -20.33 7.17 19.18
CA TYR A 333 -20.50 8.09 18.05
C TYR A 333 -19.18 8.61 17.45
N GLN A 334 -18.03 8.27 18.06
CA GLN A 334 -16.69 8.74 17.68
C GLN A 334 -15.68 7.60 17.76
N VAL A 335 -15.96 6.48 17.09
CA VAL A 335 -14.95 5.42 16.95
C VAL A 335 -13.76 5.98 16.19
N ASP A 336 -12.56 5.69 16.69
CA ASP A 336 -11.31 6.06 16.03
C ASP A 336 -11.13 5.25 14.73
N LYS A 337 -11.79 5.71 13.67
CA LYS A 337 -11.71 5.12 12.34
C LYS A 337 -10.27 5.12 11.80
N ALA A 338 -9.45 6.08 12.21
CA ALA A 338 -8.06 6.17 11.80
C ALA A 338 -7.24 5.03 12.39
N LYS A 339 -7.45 4.70 13.66
CA LYS A 339 -6.85 3.52 14.27
C LYS A 339 -7.31 2.22 13.60
N VAL A 340 -8.62 2.04 13.39
CA VAL A 340 -9.16 0.84 12.74
C VAL A 340 -8.58 0.66 11.34
N TRP A 341 -8.50 1.75 10.56
CA TRP A 341 -7.92 1.74 9.23
C TRP A 341 -6.42 1.42 9.28
N SER A 342 -5.66 2.08 10.16
CA SER A 342 -4.22 1.84 10.31
C SER A 342 -3.92 0.39 10.68
N ASP A 343 -4.65 -0.19 11.63
CA ASP A 343 -4.47 -1.57 12.06
C ASP A 343 -4.81 -2.55 10.92
N ALA A 344 -5.88 -2.27 10.15
CA ALA A 344 -6.25 -3.07 8.98
C ALA A 344 -5.20 -3.01 7.87
N MET A 345 -4.67 -1.82 7.57
CA MET A 345 -3.66 -1.65 6.51
C MET A 345 -2.31 -2.26 6.89
N ALA A 346 -1.96 -2.27 8.18
CA ALA A 346 -0.78 -2.99 8.66
C ALA A 346 -0.89 -4.50 8.41
N ILE A 347 -2.07 -5.10 8.57
CA ILE A 347 -2.33 -6.51 8.27
C ILE A 347 -2.35 -6.78 6.76
N ALA A 348 -2.88 -5.84 5.97
CA ALA A 348 -2.92 -5.94 4.51
C ALA A 348 -1.52 -6.07 3.88
N GLY A 349 -0.47 -5.57 4.56
CA GLY A 349 0.92 -5.75 4.13
C GLY A 349 1.24 -5.09 2.78
N LEU A 350 0.50 -4.05 2.41
CA LEU A 350 0.74 -3.34 1.15
C LEU A 350 2.04 -2.51 1.23
N PRO A 351 2.83 -2.44 0.14
CA PRO A 351 4.10 -1.68 0.14
C PRO A 351 3.93 -0.18 0.45
N VAL A 352 2.75 0.37 0.13
CA VAL A 352 2.35 1.73 0.47
C VAL A 352 0.96 1.68 1.08
N THR A 353 0.77 2.40 2.18
CA THR A 353 -0.52 2.43 2.89
C THR A 353 -1.49 3.40 2.20
N PRO A 354 -2.68 2.93 1.76
CA PRO A 354 -3.69 3.82 1.22
C PRO A 354 -4.26 4.77 2.29
N ALA A 355 -4.59 5.99 1.89
CA ALA A 355 -5.18 6.96 2.80
C ALA A 355 -6.68 6.70 2.96
N MET A 356 -7.23 6.91 4.18
CA MET A 356 -8.66 6.75 4.43
C MET A 356 -9.55 7.56 3.49
N LYS A 357 -9.11 8.76 3.09
CA LYS A 357 -9.86 9.66 2.18
C LYS A 357 -10.09 9.05 0.79
N ASP A 358 -9.29 8.06 0.40
CA ASP A 358 -9.42 7.35 -0.86
C ASP A 358 -10.57 6.33 -0.84
N PHE A 359 -11.22 6.15 0.32
CA PHE A 359 -12.30 5.19 0.54
C PHE A 359 -13.55 5.87 1.14
N ASP A 360 -14.74 5.41 0.72
CA ASP A 360 -16.00 5.72 1.37
C ASP A 360 -16.19 4.81 2.58
N LEU A 361 -16.15 5.44 3.76
CA LEU A 361 -16.32 4.83 5.08
C LEU A 361 -17.62 5.29 5.77
N SER A 362 -18.54 5.93 5.05
CA SER A 362 -19.75 6.54 5.62
C SER A 362 -20.65 5.54 6.35
N GLY A 363 -20.67 4.28 5.91
CA GLY A 363 -21.46 3.22 6.53
C GLY A 363 -20.96 2.75 7.90
N TRP A 364 -19.69 2.99 8.25
CA TRP A 364 -19.05 2.40 9.44
C TRP A 364 -19.75 2.80 10.74
N ASP A 365 -20.12 4.07 10.89
CA ASP A 365 -20.78 4.56 12.11
C ASP A 365 -22.15 3.91 12.32
N SER A 366 -22.89 3.66 11.23
CA SER A 366 -24.17 2.98 11.34
C SER A 366 -23.99 1.52 11.75
N VAL A 367 -23.02 0.82 11.16
CA VAL A 367 -22.74 -0.59 11.47
C VAL A 367 -22.35 -0.75 12.93
N ILE A 368 -21.42 0.08 13.42
CA ILE A 368 -20.95 -0.01 14.81
C ILE A 368 -22.10 0.31 15.78
N ARG A 369 -22.89 1.36 15.54
CA ARG A 369 -23.99 1.74 16.42
C ARG A 369 -25.09 0.67 16.52
N ASN A 370 -25.42 0.04 15.41
CA ASN A 370 -26.48 -0.98 15.33
C ASN A 370 -26.06 -2.32 15.95
N ASN A 371 -24.75 -2.57 16.06
CA ASN A 371 -24.20 -3.82 16.57
C ASN A 371 -23.52 -3.66 17.93
N TRP A 372 -23.81 -2.57 18.63
CA TRP A 372 -23.17 -2.22 19.89
C TRP A 372 -23.35 -3.31 20.97
N PRO A 373 -22.26 -3.88 21.52
CA PRO A 373 -22.35 -4.93 22.52
C PRO A 373 -22.81 -4.39 23.88
N ASN A 374 -23.45 -5.25 24.68
CA ASN A 374 -23.70 -4.98 26.09
C ASN A 374 -22.37 -4.83 26.85
N ILE A 375 -22.39 -4.11 27.98
CA ILE A 375 -21.22 -3.93 28.85
C ILE A 375 -20.59 -5.29 29.21
N GLY A 376 -19.27 -5.42 29.06
CA GLY A 376 -18.50 -6.63 29.33
C GLY A 376 -18.59 -7.71 28.23
N THR A 377 -19.26 -7.42 27.11
CA THR A 377 -19.45 -8.37 26.00
C THR A 377 -18.70 -7.95 24.74
N LYS A 378 -18.49 -8.93 23.85
CA LYS A 378 -17.85 -8.76 22.54
C LYS A 378 -18.87 -9.06 21.46
N HIS A 379 -18.80 -8.34 20.34
CA HIS A 379 -19.65 -8.58 19.18
C HIS A 379 -18.85 -8.44 17.89
N ALA A 380 -19.06 -9.36 16.95
CA ALA A 380 -18.40 -9.32 15.65
C ALA A 380 -19.15 -8.39 14.69
N ILE A 381 -18.41 -7.59 13.93
CA ILE A 381 -18.95 -6.66 12.94
C ILE A 381 -18.16 -6.73 11.63
N THR A 382 -18.81 -6.29 10.57
CA THR A 382 -18.24 -6.22 9.22
C THR A 382 -18.29 -4.79 8.72
N LEU A 383 -17.11 -4.20 8.48
CA LEU A 383 -16.95 -2.83 8.01
C LEU A 383 -16.50 -2.86 6.54
N VAL A 384 -17.27 -2.25 5.65
CA VAL A 384 -16.93 -2.21 4.22
C VAL A 384 -16.32 -0.86 3.89
N ALA A 385 -15.14 -0.86 3.29
CA ALA A 385 -14.50 0.33 2.74
C ALA A 385 -14.55 0.26 1.20
N LYS A 386 -15.30 1.17 0.58
CA LYS A 386 -15.44 1.21 -0.88
C LYS A 386 -14.42 2.15 -1.47
N ASN A 387 -13.69 1.73 -2.49
CA ASN A 387 -12.68 2.58 -3.12
C ASN A 387 -13.38 3.70 -3.92
N ASN A 388 -13.04 4.96 -3.63
CA ASN A 388 -13.59 6.12 -4.34
C ASN A 388 -13.06 6.26 -5.77
N ASN A 389 -12.06 5.45 -6.14
CA ASN A 389 -11.32 5.50 -7.41
C ASN A 389 -10.64 6.86 -7.68
N THR A 390 -10.35 7.63 -6.62
CA THR A 390 -9.67 8.93 -6.69
C THR A 390 -8.16 8.82 -6.73
N ASN A 391 -7.60 7.70 -6.28
CA ASN A 391 -6.16 7.43 -6.25
C ASN A 391 -5.86 6.23 -7.15
N HIS A 392 -5.24 6.49 -8.30
CA HIS A 392 -4.91 5.47 -9.31
C HIS A 392 -3.90 4.41 -8.83
N VAL A 393 -3.28 4.58 -7.66
CA VAL A 393 -2.34 3.59 -7.12
C VAL A 393 -3.05 2.31 -6.65
N PHE A 394 -4.31 2.41 -6.20
CA PHE A 394 -5.02 1.31 -5.55
C PHE A 394 -6.32 0.97 -6.27
N LYS A 395 -6.67 -0.32 -6.31
CA LYS A 395 -7.94 -0.79 -6.87
C LYS A 395 -8.62 -1.81 -5.97
N GLY A 396 -9.96 -1.77 -5.96
CA GLY A 396 -10.80 -2.75 -5.27
C GLY A 396 -11.27 -2.26 -3.90
N ASP A 397 -12.46 -2.74 -3.54
CA ASP A 397 -13.05 -2.54 -2.21
C ASP A 397 -12.42 -3.51 -1.21
N THR A 398 -12.49 -3.18 0.08
CA THR A 398 -12.05 -4.07 1.15
C THR A 398 -13.09 -4.20 2.26
N THR A 399 -13.21 -5.40 2.79
CA THR A 399 -14.08 -5.73 3.92
C THR A 399 -13.21 -6.03 5.13
N ILE A 400 -13.44 -5.31 6.22
CA ILE A 400 -12.74 -5.45 7.49
C ILE A 400 -13.66 -6.15 8.48
N TYR A 401 -13.29 -7.36 8.90
CA TYR A 401 -13.92 -8.08 9.99
C TYR A 401 -13.26 -7.65 11.29
N ALA A 402 -14.06 -7.10 12.20
CA ALA A 402 -13.58 -6.62 13.47
C ALA A 402 -14.46 -7.15 14.61
N ILE A 403 -13.89 -7.21 15.80
CA ILE A 403 -14.64 -7.47 17.03
C ILE A 403 -14.70 -6.16 17.78
N ILE A 404 -15.90 -5.68 18.10
CA ILE A 404 -16.07 -4.57 19.04
C ILE A 404 -16.28 -5.12 20.45
N MET A 405 -15.68 -4.45 21.43
CA MET A 405 -15.77 -4.83 22.84
C MET A 405 -16.14 -3.61 23.67
N ASN A 406 -17.16 -3.76 24.52
CA ASN A 406 -17.48 -2.79 25.57
C ASN A 406 -16.78 -3.22 26.87
N ASP A 407 -15.67 -2.57 27.23
CA ASP A 407 -14.82 -2.89 28.39
C ASP A 407 -15.29 -2.24 29.72
N GLY A 408 -16.59 -1.94 29.86
CA GLY A 408 -17.11 -1.38 31.11
C GLY A 408 -17.05 -2.33 32.32
N VAL A 409 -17.40 -1.80 33.48
CA VAL A 409 -17.29 -2.45 34.79
C VAL A 409 -18.65 -3.02 35.22
N VAL A 410 -18.78 -4.35 35.20
CA VAL A 410 -19.95 -5.07 35.74
C VAL A 410 -19.57 -5.78 37.04
N LYS A 411 -20.02 -5.28 38.20
CA LYS A 411 -19.64 -5.84 39.51
C LYS A 411 -20.75 -5.73 40.56
N THR A 412 -20.77 -6.71 41.48
CA THR A 412 -21.56 -6.64 42.72
C THR A 412 -20.65 -6.31 43.90
N ILE A 413 -21.06 -5.34 44.72
CA ILE A 413 -20.27 -4.78 45.81
C ILE A 413 -21.02 -4.96 47.12
N ASN A 414 -20.59 -5.92 47.94
CA ASN A 414 -21.11 -6.05 49.30
C ASN A 414 -20.36 -5.09 50.24
N THR A 415 -21.06 -4.13 50.82
CA THR A 415 -20.51 -3.16 51.80
C THR A 415 -20.48 -3.70 53.23
N GLY A 416 -21.05 -4.88 53.46
CA GLY A 416 -21.26 -5.45 54.78
C GLY A 416 -22.47 -4.85 55.52
N PRO A 417 -22.71 -5.29 56.77
CA PRO A 417 -23.79 -4.77 57.60
C PRO A 417 -23.53 -3.33 58.06
N ILE A 418 -24.56 -2.48 57.97
CA ILE A 418 -24.59 -1.09 58.43
C ILE A 418 -25.58 -0.98 59.57
N LEU A 419 -25.11 -0.63 60.76
CA LEU A 419 -25.97 -0.29 61.87
C LEU A 419 -26.10 1.22 61.98
N LEU A 420 -27.31 1.70 62.17
CA LEU A 420 -27.63 3.12 62.31
C LEU A 420 -28.43 3.33 63.58
N SER A 421 -28.38 4.54 64.13
CA SER A 421 -29.20 4.94 65.27
C SER A 421 -30.33 5.84 64.83
N SER A 422 -31.50 5.70 65.43
CA SER A 422 -32.61 6.62 65.21
C SER A 422 -32.26 8.04 65.66
N THR A 423 -31.38 8.18 66.66
CA THR A 423 -30.93 9.47 67.20
C THR A 423 -30.07 10.25 66.21
N SER A 424 -29.38 9.56 65.29
CA SER A 424 -28.58 10.20 64.23
C SER A 424 -29.40 10.63 63.02
N LYS A 425 -30.73 10.42 63.03
CA LYS A 425 -31.68 10.79 61.98
C LYS A 425 -31.19 10.39 60.56
N PRO A 426 -30.82 9.12 60.33
CA PRO A 426 -30.31 8.68 59.03
C PRO A 426 -31.38 8.85 57.94
N THR A 427 -30.95 9.26 56.75
CA THR A 427 -31.79 9.31 55.54
C THR A 427 -31.31 8.28 54.52
N VAL A 428 -32.19 7.87 53.61
CA VAL A 428 -31.82 7.00 52.47
C VAL A 428 -30.63 7.60 51.70
N ASN A 429 -30.62 8.92 51.48
CA ASN A 429 -29.53 9.60 50.79
C ASN A 429 -28.21 9.58 51.58
N SER A 430 -28.22 9.78 52.90
CA SER A 430 -26.98 9.71 53.69
C SER A 430 -26.39 8.29 53.67
N ILE A 431 -27.25 7.25 53.71
CA ILE A 431 -26.81 5.85 53.64
C ILE A 431 -26.25 5.53 52.25
N PHE A 432 -26.93 5.99 51.18
CA PHE A 432 -26.42 5.85 49.81
C PHE A 432 -25.06 6.52 49.64
N VAL A 433 -24.87 7.76 50.11
CA VAL A 433 -23.60 8.47 49.97
C VAL A 433 -22.47 7.72 50.69
N SER A 434 -22.71 7.20 51.90
CA SER A 434 -21.70 6.39 52.62
C SER A 434 -21.35 5.08 51.91
N THR A 435 -22.35 4.36 51.39
CA THR A 435 -22.13 3.13 50.62
C THR A 435 -21.44 3.39 49.28
N TRP A 436 -21.73 4.53 48.65
CA TRP A 436 -21.07 4.99 47.44
C TRP A 436 -19.59 5.29 47.66
N TYR A 437 -19.23 6.05 48.70
CA TYR A 437 -17.82 6.30 49.00
C TYR A 437 -17.05 5.03 49.35
N TYR A 438 -17.71 4.05 50.00
CA TYR A 438 -17.11 2.74 50.20
C TYR A 438 -16.84 2.02 48.87
N ALA A 439 -17.81 2.04 47.94
CA ALA A 439 -17.64 1.46 46.60
C ALA A 439 -16.47 2.14 45.86
N VAL A 440 -16.44 3.47 45.83
CA VAL A 440 -15.34 4.26 45.23
C VAL A 440 -13.99 3.89 45.84
N GLY A 441 -13.89 3.83 47.18
CA GLY A 441 -12.64 3.47 47.86
C GLY A 441 -12.16 2.05 47.58
N LYS A 442 -13.06 1.13 47.22
CA LYS A 442 -12.72 -0.26 46.88
C LYS A 442 -12.25 -0.43 45.43
N PHE A 443 -12.76 0.38 44.51
CA PHE A 443 -12.50 0.23 43.06
C PHE A 443 -11.57 1.30 42.47
N GLY A 444 -11.20 2.34 43.23
CA GLY A 444 -10.27 3.37 42.75
C GLY A 444 -10.84 4.12 41.53
N GLY A 445 -9.96 4.56 40.61
CA GLY A 445 -10.33 5.33 39.42
C GLY A 445 -11.15 4.59 38.35
N GLU A 446 -11.55 3.33 38.60
CA GLU A 446 -12.40 2.55 37.68
C GLU A 446 -13.85 3.05 37.64
N ILE A 447 -14.32 3.76 38.68
CA ILE A 447 -15.68 4.31 38.77
C ILE A 447 -15.62 5.79 39.16
N SER A 448 -16.54 6.61 38.65
CA SER A 448 -16.54 8.05 38.94
C SER A 448 -16.83 8.32 40.42
N THR A 449 -16.20 9.35 40.98
CA THR A 449 -16.56 9.83 42.32
C THR A 449 -17.79 10.74 42.28
N LYS A 450 -18.15 11.27 41.10
CA LYS A 450 -19.26 12.22 40.91
C LYS A 450 -20.54 11.50 40.55
N LEU A 451 -21.53 11.58 41.42
CA LEU A 451 -22.86 10.98 41.19
C LEU A 451 -23.59 11.57 39.97
N THR A 452 -23.25 12.79 39.55
CA THR A 452 -23.81 13.45 38.35
C THR A 452 -23.44 12.76 37.04
N ASP A 453 -22.44 11.89 37.05
CA ASP A 453 -21.99 11.16 35.87
C ASP A 453 -22.88 9.94 35.59
N TYR A 454 -23.73 9.56 36.55
CA TYR A 454 -24.66 8.43 36.46
C TYR A 454 -26.05 8.93 36.05
N VAL A 455 -26.13 9.32 34.77
CA VAL A 455 -27.36 9.77 34.11
C VAL A 455 -27.57 9.07 32.77
N ASP A 456 -28.82 8.92 32.36
CA ASP A 456 -29.18 8.40 31.05
C ASP A 456 -28.93 9.41 29.92
N SER A 457 -29.22 9.01 28.68
CA SER A 457 -29.11 9.85 27.49
C SER A 457 -29.99 11.10 27.51
N LYS A 458 -31.00 11.16 28.39
CA LYS A 458 -31.89 12.31 28.61
C LYS A 458 -31.47 13.17 29.82
N GLY A 459 -30.42 12.78 30.53
CA GLY A 459 -29.91 13.48 31.71
C GLY A 459 -30.60 13.09 33.03
N ASN A 460 -31.44 12.05 33.05
CA ASN A 460 -32.08 11.57 34.28
C ASN A 460 -31.14 10.65 35.05
N SER A 461 -31.18 10.69 36.39
CA SER A 461 -30.36 9.78 37.20
C SER A 461 -30.69 8.31 36.95
N THR A 462 -29.65 7.51 36.74
CA THR A 462 -29.71 6.04 36.55
C THR A 462 -29.39 5.29 37.84
N ILE A 463 -29.43 6.00 38.98
CA ILE A 463 -29.23 5.43 40.31
C ILE A 463 -30.59 4.99 40.85
N ASP A 464 -30.79 3.68 40.98
CA ASP A 464 -31.98 3.09 41.58
C ASP A 464 -31.72 2.76 43.06
N LYS A 465 -32.39 3.52 43.93
CA LYS A 465 -32.32 3.37 45.40
C LYS A 465 -33.56 2.68 45.98
N SER A 466 -34.50 2.22 45.15
CA SER A 466 -35.77 1.64 45.63
C SER A 466 -35.56 0.47 46.60
N GLY A 467 -34.56 -0.37 46.33
CA GLY A 467 -34.16 -1.46 47.24
C GLY A 467 -33.61 -0.97 48.57
N LEU A 468 -32.90 0.16 48.60
CA LEU A 468 -32.43 0.80 49.83
C LEU A 468 -33.57 1.48 50.60
N GLU A 469 -34.50 2.13 49.89
CA GLU A 469 -35.67 2.76 50.48
C GLU A 469 -36.58 1.74 51.17
N ALA A 470 -36.87 0.63 50.48
CA ALA A 470 -37.63 -0.49 51.04
C ALA A 470 -36.93 -1.06 52.29
N ALA A 471 -35.61 -1.31 52.19
CA ALA A 471 -34.84 -1.84 53.29
C ALA A 471 -34.78 -0.89 54.50
N TYR A 472 -34.64 0.42 54.25
CA TYR A 472 -34.65 1.45 55.29
C TYR A 472 -35.98 1.45 56.05
N ASN A 473 -37.10 1.52 55.31
CA ASN A 473 -38.44 1.53 55.91
C ASN A 473 -38.71 0.25 56.71
N GLN A 474 -38.29 -0.91 56.17
CA GLN A 474 -38.42 -2.19 56.87
C GLN A 474 -37.54 -2.27 58.12
N ALA A 475 -36.32 -1.74 58.09
CA ALA A 475 -35.46 -1.70 59.27
C ALA A 475 -35.96 -0.73 60.35
N VAL A 476 -36.58 0.39 59.96
CA VAL A 476 -37.30 1.29 60.90
C VAL A 476 -38.42 0.52 61.60
N ALA A 477 -39.22 -0.23 60.83
CA ALA A 477 -40.41 -0.93 61.33
C ALA A 477 -40.08 -2.16 62.18
N THR A 478 -39.16 -3.00 61.72
CA THR A 478 -38.88 -4.30 62.34
C THR A 478 -37.75 -4.25 63.36
N LYS A 479 -36.93 -3.20 63.34
CA LYS A 479 -35.66 -3.10 64.08
C LYS A 479 -34.71 -4.26 63.82
N GLY A 480 -34.94 -5.05 62.77
CA GLY A 480 -34.12 -6.19 62.35
C GLY A 480 -33.14 -5.83 61.24
N TRP A 481 -32.29 -6.79 60.89
CA TRP A 481 -31.44 -6.68 59.70
C TRP A 481 -32.28 -6.83 58.44
N THR A 482 -32.15 -5.87 57.53
CA THR A 482 -32.80 -5.91 56.22
C THR A 482 -31.76 -5.80 55.13
N ASP A 483 -31.82 -6.68 54.14
CA ASP A 483 -30.97 -6.62 52.95
C ASP A 483 -31.38 -5.45 52.06
N TYR A 484 -30.41 -4.74 51.52
CA TYR A 484 -30.64 -3.71 50.50
C TYR A 484 -29.81 -3.97 49.26
N ALA A 485 -30.30 -3.43 48.15
CA ALA A 485 -29.57 -3.35 46.89
C ALA A 485 -29.75 -1.96 46.29
N ILE A 486 -28.69 -1.43 45.71
CA ILE A 486 -28.65 -0.16 44.99
C ILE A 486 -28.05 -0.48 43.63
N LYS A 487 -28.77 -0.14 42.55
CA LYS A 487 -28.24 -0.28 41.20
C LYS A 487 -27.74 1.08 40.74
N VAL A 488 -26.48 1.10 40.31
CA VAL A 488 -25.84 2.30 39.78
C VAL A 488 -25.40 1.96 38.37
N ARG A 489 -26.07 2.55 37.39
CA ARG A 489 -25.65 2.50 36.00
C ARG A 489 -25.08 3.86 35.60
N GLY A 490 -24.00 3.90 34.84
CA GLY A 490 -23.43 5.16 34.40
C GLY A 490 -22.76 5.05 33.06
N ASP A 491 -22.92 6.10 32.26
CA ASP A 491 -22.25 6.28 30.99
C ASP A 491 -20.88 6.93 31.23
N ALA A 492 -19.87 6.49 30.48
CA ALA A 492 -18.47 6.91 30.60
C ALA A 492 -18.15 8.38 30.22
N ARG A 493 -18.96 9.39 30.58
CA ARG A 493 -18.75 10.78 30.13
C ARG A 493 -17.43 11.41 30.62
N THR A 494 -16.92 10.97 31.77
CA THR A 494 -15.74 11.55 32.46
C THR A 494 -14.66 10.52 32.80
N THR A 495 -15.02 9.29 33.17
CA THR A 495 -14.07 8.25 33.63
C THR A 495 -13.63 7.27 32.56
N GLY A 496 -14.29 7.28 31.38
CA GLY A 496 -13.90 6.44 30.27
C GLY A 496 -14.30 4.97 30.37
N LYS A 497 -14.95 4.49 31.45
CA LYS A 497 -15.54 3.14 31.50
C LYS A 497 -17.00 3.19 31.96
N ASP A 498 -17.87 2.53 31.22
CA ASP A 498 -19.28 2.38 31.61
C ASP A 498 -19.35 1.51 32.85
N ALA A 499 -20.36 1.71 33.69
CA ALA A 499 -20.50 0.96 34.93
C ALA A 499 -21.92 0.41 35.07
N ASP A 500 -22.04 -0.89 35.37
CA ASP A 500 -23.27 -1.51 35.89
C ASP A 500 -22.93 -2.15 37.24
N LEU A 501 -23.20 -1.41 38.31
CA LEU A 501 -22.84 -1.78 39.67
C LEU A 501 -24.09 -2.14 40.46
N THR A 502 -24.01 -3.24 41.21
CA THR A 502 -25.00 -3.55 42.24
C THR A 502 -24.34 -3.47 43.60
N ILE A 503 -24.66 -2.44 44.39
CA ILE A 503 -24.18 -2.30 45.76
C ILE A 503 -25.17 -2.99 46.69
N THR A 504 -24.72 -4.00 47.42
CA THR A 504 -25.54 -4.79 48.34
C THR A 504 -25.02 -4.68 49.76
N GLY A 505 -25.90 -4.92 50.73
CA GLY A 505 -25.53 -4.97 52.13
C GLY A 505 -26.74 -5.26 53.00
N LYS A 506 -26.53 -5.20 54.31
CA LYS A 506 -27.61 -5.27 55.31
C LYS A 506 -27.65 -3.98 56.09
N LEU A 507 -28.84 -3.50 56.43
CA LEU A 507 -28.99 -2.35 57.31
C LEU A 507 -29.93 -2.67 58.48
N ARG A 508 -29.66 -2.05 59.64
CA ARG A 508 -30.50 -2.11 60.83
C ARG A 508 -30.52 -0.75 61.51
N ILE A 509 -31.63 -0.42 62.17
CA ILE A 509 -31.78 0.83 62.94
C ILE A 509 -32.09 0.49 64.40
N ILE A 510 -31.34 1.07 65.33
CA ILE A 510 -31.55 0.95 66.78
C ILE A 510 -32.07 2.26 67.36
N ASP A 511 -32.87 2.18 68.42
CA ASP A 511 -33.49 3.37 69.01
C ASP A 511 -32.56 4.11 69.97
N ASN A 512 -31.73 3.37 70.73
CA ASN A 512 -30.80 3.93 71.70
C ASN A 512 -29.42 3.23 71.58
N PRO A 513 -28.31 3.98 71.80
CA PRO A 513 -26.98 3.39 71.88
C PRO A 513 -26.87 2.41 73.06
N LEU A 514 -25.99 1.41 72.94
CA LEU A 514 -25.61 0.62 74.11
C LEU A 514 -24.74 1.46 75.05
N THR A 515 -25.18 1.66 76.29
CA THR A 515 -24.47 2.48 77.30
C THR A 515 -23.64 1.66 78.27
N LYS A 516 -23.71 0.32 78.19
CA LYS A 516 -23.02 -0.59 79.11
C LYS A 516 -21.52 -0.57 78.87
N SER A 517 -20.75 -0.11 79.85
CA SER A 517 -19.29 -0.29 79.85
C SER A 517 -18.90 -1.73 80.11
N VAL A 518 -17.84 -2.19 79.46
CA VAL A 518 -17.38 -3.59 79.51
C VAL A 518 -15.94 -3.62 80.02
N PRO A 519 -15.68 -4.13 81.24
CA PRO A 519 -14.34 -4.42 81.70
C PRO A 519 -13.89 -5.78 81.15
N ILE A 520 -12.67 -5.84 80.61
CA ILE A 520 -12.00 -7.06 80.16
C ILE A 520 -10.69 -7.17 80.94
N ASN A 521 -10.52 -8.26 81.69
CA ASN A 521 -9.27 -8.52 82.40
C ASN A 521 -8.47 -9.59 81.67
N TYR A 522 -7.34 -9.16 81.09
CA TYR A 522 -6.32 -9.98 80.46
C TYR A 522 -4.97 -9.86 81.15
N SER A 523 -4.92 -9.43 82.41
CA SER A 523 -3.67 -9.35 83.18
C SER A 523 -2.97 -10.71 83.35
N THR A 524 -3.71 -11.82 83.26
CA THR A 524 -3.15 -13.18 83.30
C THR A 524 -2.61 -13.67 81.95
N ARG A 525 -2.95 -13.00 80.84
CA ARG A 525 -2.44 -13.34 79.50
C ARG A 525 -0.95 -13.06 79.40
N ASP A 526 -0.27 -13.83 78.57
CA ASP A 526 1.19 -13.80 78.47
C ASP A 526 1.68 -12.81 77.39
N TYR A 527 1.47 -11.51 77.62
CA TYR A 527 1.95 -10.44 76.73
C TYR A 527 3.41 -10.12 77.00
N LYS A 528 4.32 -10.97 76.51
CA LYS A 528 5.76 -10.81 76.74
C LYS A 528 6.47 -9.91 75.73
N PHE A 529 7.54 -9.24 76.16
CA PHE A 529 8.46 -8.45 75.33
C PHE A 529 9.91 -8.52 75.86
N ASN A 530 10.89 -8.13 75.05
CA ASN A 530 12.28 -7.92 75.48
C ASN A 530 12.79 -6.53 75.03
N GLN A 531 14.01 -6.16 75.41
CA GLN A 531 14.63 -4.84 75.12
C GLN A 531 15.64 -4.89 73.98
N ASP A 532 15.48 -5.80 73.01
CA ASP A 532 16.34 -5.85 71.83
C ASP A 532 16.00 -4.69 70.86
N PRO A 533 16.91 -3.70 70.67
CA PRO A 533 16.65 -2.56 69.80
C PRO A 533 16.36 -2.94 68.35
N ALA A 534 16.90 -4.06 67.87
CA ALA A 534 16.71 -4.50 66.49
C ALA A 534 15.28 -5.00 66.22
N THR A 535 14.53 -5.38 67.26
CA THR A 535 13.20 -5.98 67.12
C THR A 535 12.09 -5.22 67.86
N ILE A 536 12.42 -4.14 68.58
CA ILE A 536 11.48 -3.44 69.47
C ILE A 536 10.22 -2.90 68.76
N ASP A 537 10.36 -2.21 67.63
CA ASP A 537 9.21 -1.66 66.89
C ASP A 537 8.32 -2.78 66.31
N ARG A 538 8.92 -3.90 65.92
CA ARG A 538 8.21 -5.08 65.42
C ARG A 538 7.48 -5.82 66.55
N GLN A 539 8.09 -5.92 67.73
CA GLN A 539 7.47 -6.47 68.93
C GLN A 539 6.24 -5.64 69.34
N ILE A 540 6.36 -4.30 69.32
CA ILE A 540 5.25 -3.37 69.58
C ILE A 540 4.10 -3.62 68.61
N LYS A 541 4.37 -3.64 67.29
CA LYS A 541 3.34 -3.90 66.26
C LYS A 541 2.62 -5.25 66.48
N THR A 542 3.38 -6.29 66.81
CA THR A 542 2.83 -7.63 67.02
C THR A 542 2.00 -7.73 68.29
N LEU A 543 2.48 -7.13 69.39
CA LEU A 543 1.75 -7.07 70.65
C LEU A 543 0.45 -6.29 70.51
N ASN A 544 0.47 -5.14 69.81
CA ASN A 544 -0.73 -4.37 69.52
C ASN A 544 -1.76 -5.22 68.77
N THR A 545 -1.33 -5.91 67.71
CA THR A 545 -2.20 -6.81 66.93
C THR A 545 -2.77 -7.94 67.79
N ARG A 546 -1.94 -8.56 68.66
CA ARG A 546 -2.37 -9.64 69.55
C ARG A 546 -3.39 -9.15 70.58
N ILE A 547 -3.12 -8.02 71.23
CA ILE A 547 -4.01 -7.39 72.21
C ILE A 547 -5.36 -7.09 71.55
N TRP A 548 -5.37 -6.48 70.35
CA TRP A 548 -6.61 -6.21 69.63
C TRP A 548 -7.38 -7.49 69.28
N ASN A 549 -6.70 -8.53 68.79
CA ASN A 549 -7.32 -9.81 68.47
C ASN A 549 -7.93 -10.50 69.69
N ASP A 550 -7.24 -10.45 70.83
CA ASP A 550 -7.78 -10.97 72.10
C ASP A 550 -9.03 -10.16 72.51
N ILE A 551 -8.99 -8.82 72.43
CA ILE A 551 -10.14 -7.94 72.75
C ILE A 551 -11.37 -8.29 71.90
N ILE A 552 -11.24 -8.35 70.57
CA ILE A 552 -12.38 -8.67 69.68
C ILE A 552 -12.80 -10.15 69.76
N GLY A 553 -12.00 -11.00 70.39
CA GLY A 553 -12.30 -12.39 70.71
C GLY A 553 -13.03 -12.58 72.04
N PHE A 554 -13.19 -11.53 72.86
CA PHE A 554 -13.93 -11.58 74.12
C PHE A 554 -15.42 -11.78 73.90
N SER A 555 -16.11 -12.44 74.84
CA SER A 555 -17.54 -12.78 74.73
C SER A 555 -18.46 -11.57 74.59
N SER A 556 -18.06 -10.38 75.07
CA SER A 556 -18.81 -9.14 74.84
C SER A 556 -18.78 -8.64 73.38
N PHE A 557 -17.92 -9.21 72.54
CA PHE A 557 -17.88 -9.05 71.08
C PHE A 557 -18.42 -10.30 70.35
N ASN A 558 -19.20 -11.15 71.04
CA ASN A 558 -19.78 -12.34 70.43
C ASN A 558 -20.63 -11.97 69.20
N ASN A 559 -20.86 -12.97 68.35
CA ASN A 559 -21.64 -12.77 67.13
C ASN A 559 -23.02 -12.17 67.43
N GLU A 560 -23.60 -12.46 68.60
CA GLU A 560 -24.87 -11.91 69.04
C GLU A 560 -24.82 -10.39 69.30
N ALA A 561 -23.79 -9.87 69.97
CA ALA A 561 -23.59 -8.43 70.20
C ALA A 561 -23.23 -7.68 68.91
N TYR A 562 -22.48 -8.32 68.01
CA TYR A 562 -22.24 -7.81 66.65
C TYR A 562 -23.56 -7.76 65.84
N THR A 563 -24.38 -8.80 65.92
CA THR A 563 -25.70 -8.88 65.27
C THR A 563 -26.74 -7.96 65.91
N LEU A 564 -26.65 -7.66 67.21
CA LEU A 564 -27.60 -6.82 67.92
C LEU A 564 -27.26 -5.33 67.85
N TYR A 565 -25.98 -4.99 68.07
CA TYR A 565 -25.52 -3.62 68.29
C TYR A 565 -24.37 -3.21 67.38
N GLY A 566 -24.03 -4.01 66.35
CA GLY A 566 -23.12 -3.58 65.28
C GLY A 566 -21.72 -3.20 65.74
N VAL A 567 -21.30 -3.73 66.90
CA VAL A 567 -20.03 -3.41 67.55
C VAL A 567 -18.88 -3.84 66.63
N SER A 568 -18.25 -2.86 65.96
CA SER A 568 -17.25 -3.12 64.92
C SER A 568 -16.03 -3.86 65.46
N LYS A 569 -15.64 -4.96 64.80
CA LYS A 569 -14.36 -5.64 65.05
C LYS A 569 -13.16 -4.94 64.38
N LYS A 570 -13.40 -3.86 63.62
CA LYS A 570 -12.34 -3.05 62.99
C LYS A 570 -11.86 -1.99 63.97
N LEU A 571 -10.56 -2.02 64.30
CA LEU A 571 -9.93 -1.05 65.19
C LEU A 571 -10.17 0.41 64.77
N SER A 572 -10.20 0.71 63.46
CA SER A 572 -10.40 2.07 62.94
C SER A 572 -11.75 2.71 63.30
N ALA A 573 -12.74 1.90 63.67
CA ALA A 573 -14.03 2.37 64.17
C ALA A 573 -13.98 2.85 65.62
N TRP A 574 -12.89 2.57 66.32
CA TRP A 574 -12.70 2.92 67.72
C TRP A 574 -11.75 4.10 67.86
N ASP A 575 -12.03 4.92 68.85
CA ASP A 575 -11.12 5.90 69.40
C ASP A 575 -10.37 5.27 70.57
N SER A 576 -9.05 5.16 70.44
CA SER A 576 -8.19 4.48 71.40
C SER A 576 -6.72 4.86 71.16
N ASP A 577 -6.00 5.11 72.25
CA ASP A 577 -4.56 5.39 72.29
C ASP A 577 -3.72 4.14 72.64
N TYR A 578 -4.34 2.94 72.66
CA TYR A 578 -3.71 1.73 73.16
C TYR A 578 -2.37 1.39 72.48
N GLU A 579 -2.27 1.57 71.16
CA GLU A 579 -1.04 1.26 70.41
C GLU A 579 0.13 2.13 70.87
N GLN A 580 -0.15 3.41 71.13
CA GLN A 580 0.81 4.37 71.66
C GLN A 580 1.14 4.03 73.11
N LYS A 581 0.17 3.69 73.96
CA LYS A 581 0.40 3.29 75.35
C LYS A 581 1.30 2.07 75.47
N VAL A 582 1.05 1.03 74.65
CA VAL A 582 1.90 -0.17 74.60
C VAL A 582 3.30 0.18 74.08
N ALA A 583 3.39 1.00 73.03
CA ALA A 583 4.67 1.43 72.47
C ALA A 583 5.52 2.21 73.49
N VAL A 584 4.91 3.18 74.19
CA VAL A 584 5.57 4.00 75.21
C VAL A 584 5.99 3.13 76.40
N ALA A 585 5.12 2.23 76.86
CA ALA A 585 5.42 1.32 77.97
C ALA A 585 6.62 0.41 77.67
N ILE A 586 6.72 -0.10 76.44
CA ILE A 586 7.84 -0.95 76.01
C ILE A 586 9.10 -0.09 75.83
N LYS A 587 9.04 1.03 75.11
CA LYS A 587 10.24 1.86 74.81
C LYS A 587 10.86 2.50 76.05
N ASN A 588 10.06 2.81 77.07
CA ASN A 588 10.55 3.42 78.31
C ASN A 588 10.96 2.40 79.38
N PHE A 589 10.81 1.10 79.13
CA PHE A 589 11.16 0.07 80.11
C PHE A 589 12.68 -0.12 80.20
N THR A 590 13.23 -0.08 81.41
CA THR A 590 14.65 -0.33 81.68
C THR A 590 14.85 -1.71 82.32
N PRO A 591 15.70 -2.60 81.77
CA PRO A 591 16.03 -3.88 82.39
C PRO A 591 16.64 -3.68 83.80
N GLY A 592 16.06 -4.32 84.81
CA GLY A 592 16.50 -4.21 86.21
C GLY A 592 15.41 -3.82 87.22
N GLY A 593 14.23 -3.42 86.73
CA GLY A 593 13.02 -3.16 87.54
C GLY A 593 12.03 -4.33 87.59
N ASN A 594 10.77 -4.05 87.98
CA ASN A 594 9.67 -5.02 87.95
C ASN A 594 9.46 -5.54 86.52
N SER A 595 9.54 -6.85 86.32
CA SER A 595 9.35 -7.47 85.00
C SER A 595 7.90 -7.41 84.50
N ASN A 596 6.95 -6.87 85.27
CA ASN A 596 5.55 -6.74 84.88
C ASN A 596 5.13 -5.26 84.81
N ILE A 597 4.58 -4.84 83.66
CA ILE A 597 4.01 -3.51 83.43
C ILE A 597 2.49 -3.64 83.29
N PRO A 598 1.70 -3.33 84.33
CA PRO A 598 0.25 -3.28 84.19
C PRO A 598 -0.17 -2.08 83.34
N LEU A 599 -1.09 -2.31 82.40
CA LEU A 599 -1.68 -1.25 81.57
C LEU A 599 -3.20 -1.36 81.59
N GLU A 600 -3.86 -0.20 81.60
CA GLU A 600 -5.29 -0.06 81.37
C GLU A 600 -5.50 0.64 80.03
N LEU A 601 -6.20 -0.05 79.12
CA LEU A 601 -6.48 0.40 77.77
C LEU A 601 -7.97 0.72 77.65
N LYS A 602 -8.33 1.84 77.04
CA LYS A 602 -9.72 2.31 76.94
C LYS A 602 -10.11 2.46 75.49
N PHE A 603 -11.24 1.88 75.12
CA PHE A 603 -11.77 1.91 73.77
C PHE A 603 -13.19 2.47 73.77
N LYS A 604 -13.41 3.50 72.95
CA LYS A 604 -14.74 4.09 72.71
C LYS A 604 -15.07 4.01 71.24
N LEU A 605 -16.31 3.66 70.90
CA LEU A 605 -16.71 3.65 69.49
C LEU A 605 -16.79 5.10 68.98
N LYS A 606 -16.26 5.40 67.80
CA LYS A 606 -16.32 6.78 67.26
C LYS A 606 -17.76 7.28 67.10
N ASP A 607 -18.67 6.38 66.70
CA ASP A 607 -20.11 6.68 66.67
C ASP A 607 -20.79 6.32 67.99
N GLN A 608 -20.80 7.30 68.89
CA GLN A 608 -21.42 7.20 70.21
C GLN A 608 -22.95 7.03 70.15
N ASN A 609 -23.58 7.24 68.98
CA ASN A 609 -25.01 6.96 68.80
C ASN A 609 -25.31 5.47 68.64
N ILE A 610 -24.28 4.66 68.40
CA ILE A 610 -24.39 3.19 68.30
C ILE A 610 -23.93 2.53 69.60
N TYR A 611 -22.80 2.96 70.16
CA TYR A 611 -22.26 2.45 71.41
C TYR A 611 -21.64 3.60 72.22
N ALA A 612 -22.32 3.98 73.30
CA ALA A 612 -21.90 5.04 74.21
C ALA A 612 -21.10 4.52 75.43
N GLY A 613 -21.03 3.20 75.62
CA GLY A 613 -20.21 2.59 76.66
C GLY A 613 -18.70 2.75 76.40
N GLU A 614 -17.89 2.45 77.42
CA GLU A 614 -16.44 2.32 77.30
C GLU A 614 -16.03 0.85 77.49
N ILE A 615 -15.10 0.36 76.67
CA ILE A 615 -14.46 -0.93 76.88
C ILE A 615 -13.11 -0.68 77.56
N THR A 616 -12.95 -1.17 78.77
CA THR A 616 -11.74 -1.01 79.57
C THR A 616 -11.03 -2.36 79.63
N VAL A 617 -9.80 -2.43 79.13
CA VAL A 617 -9.02 -3.66 79.03
C VAL A 617 -7.79 -3.54 79.91
N GLN A 618 -7.71 -4.40 80.92
CA GLN A 618 -6.54 -4.51 81.79
C GLN A 618 -5.62 -5.59 81.24
N ILE A 619 -4.35 -5.23 80.97
CA ILE A 619 -3.31 -6.16 80.53
C ILE A 619 -2.08 -6.03 81.41
N THR A 620 -1.19 -7.01 81.33
CA THR A 620 0.14 -6.92 81.94
C THR A 620 1.18 -7.31 80.90
N LEU A 621 2.02 -6.35 80.51
CA LEU A 621 3.19 -6.63 79.67
C LEU A 621 4.28 -7.24 80.54
N LYS A 622 4.88 -8.35 80.11
CA LYS A 622 5.90 -9.07 80.88
C LYS A 622 7.25 -9.05 80.18
N TYR A 623 8.27 -8.50 80.82
CA TYR A 623 9.63 -8.53 80.33
C TYR A 623 10.22 -9.94 80.49
N ASP A 624 10.78 -10.49 79.41
CA ASP A 624 11.42 -11.81 79.38
C ASP A 624 12.75 -11.71 78.62
N SER A 625 13.86 -11.75 79.36
CA SER A 625 15.23 -11.63 78.82
C SER A 625 15.68 -12.84 78.01
N ASN A 626 15.06 -14.00 78.19
CA ASN A 626 15.43 -15.26 77.52
C ASN A 626 14.64 -15.48 76.23
N ARG A 627 13.84 -14.50 75.82
CA ARG A 627 13.00 -14.61 74.64
C ARG A 627 13.86 -14.53 73.38
N ILE A 628 13.83 -15.59 72.59
CA ILE A 628 14.43 -15.67 71.25
C ILE A 628 13.87 -14.50 70.41
N PRO A 629 14.70 -13.75 69.66
CA PRO A 629 14.24 -12.74 68.72
C PRO A 629 13.13 -13.32 67.84
N MET A 630 12.10 -12.52 67.54
CA MET A 630 10.93 -12.92 66.74
C MET A 630 11.24 -13.40 65.31
N ASN A 631 12.52 -13.49 64.94
CA ASN A 631 13.00 -13.88 63.62
C ASN A 631 14.13 -14.92 63.75
N PRO A 632 13.86 -16.24 63.71
CA PRO A 632 14.87 -17.14 63.16
C PRO A 632 14.97 -16.82 61.68
N SER A 633 15.97 -16.06 61.27
CA SER A 633 16.29 -15.92 59.85
C SER A 633 16.72 -17.28 59.30
N GLY A 634 16.02 -17.79 58.29
CA GLY A 634 16.54 -18.82 57.39
C GLY A 634 15.84 -20.19 57.35
N ASP A 635 15.08 -20.58 58.39
CA ASP A 635 14.52 -21.95 58.43
C ASP A 635 13.01 -21.98 58.23
N SER A 636 12.54 -22.84 57.31
CA SER A 636 11.13 -23.16 57.13
C SER A 636 10.55 -23.84 58.38
N ILE A 637 9.37 -23.40 58.84
CA ILE A 637 8.66 -24.06 59.95
C ILE A 637 7.88 -25.24 59.41
N ASP A 638 8.31 -26.47 59.73
CA ASP A 638 7.48 -27.66 59.53
C ASP A 638 6.41 -27.72 60.63
N ALA A 639 5.18 -27.33 60.28
CA ALA A 639 4.04 -27.29 61.20
C ALA A 639 3.52 -28.70 61.56
N THR A 640 4.01 -29.74 60.89
CA THR A 640 3.55 -31.13 60.99
C THR A 640 4.61 -32.12 61.49
N ALA A 641 5.85 -31.66 61.69
CA ALA A 641 7.01 -32.50 62.04
C ALA A 641 6.79 -33.43 63.25
N ASN A 642 5.97 -33.01 64.22
CA ASN A 642 5.67 -33.78 65.44
C ASN A 642 4.21 -34.27 65.52
N ARG A 643 3.39 -34.00 64.50
CA ARG A 643 1.98 -34.39 64.45
C ARG A 643 1.56 -34.61 62.99
N PRO A 644 1.68 -35.83 62.45
CA PRO A 644 1.25 -36.12 61.10
C PRO A 644 -0.26 -35.87 60.97
N LEU A 645 -0.67 -35.19 59.90
CA LEU A 645 -2.07 -34.94 59.60
C LEU A 645 -2.57 -36.01 58.64
N VAL A 646 -3.44 -36.88 59.14
CA VAL A 646 -4.09 -37.93 58.34
C VAL A 646 -5.58 -37.63 58.27
N PHE A 647 -6.13 -37.59 57.05
CA PHE A 647 -7.54 -37.36 56.80
C PHE A 647 -8.13 -38.52 56.00
N TYR A 648 -9.31 -38.99 56.41
CA TYR A 648 -10.07 -40.01 55.70
C TYR A 648 -11.12 -39.33 54.82
N LEU A 649 -11.21 -39.77 53.58
CA LEU A 649 -12.18 -39.30 52.59
C LEU A 649 -13.24 -40.37 52.38
N ASP A 650 -14.46 -40.08 52.82
CA ASP A 650 -15.54 -41.08 52.88
C ASP A 650 -16.50 -41.03 51.67
N ASN A 651 -16.34 -40.04 50.76
CA ASN A 651 -17.19 -39.88 49.58
C ASN A 651 -16.47 -39.19 48.40
N LEU A 652 -16.50 -39.80 47.21
CA LEU A 652 -15.93 -39.24 45.97
C LEU A 652 -16.91 -38.36 45.17
N ASN A 653 -18.20 -38.36 45.52
CA ASN A 653 -19.24 -37.68 44.76
C ASN A 653 -19.37 -36.19 45.16
N ILE A 654 -18.26 -35.47 45.05
CA ILE A 654 -18.14 -34.07 45.46
C ILE A 654 -18.60 -33.18 44.30
N GLN A 655 -19.80 -32.61 44.40
CA GLN A 655 -20.38 -31.77 43.34
C GLN A 655 -19.56 -30.49 43.05
N ASN A 656 -18.79 -30.00 44.03
CA ASN A 656 -17.88 -28.86 43.85
C ASN A 656 -16.49 -29.17 44.45
N PRO A 657 -15.60 -29.86 43.71
CA PRO A 657 -14.30 -30.29 44.22
C PRO A 657 -13.43 -29.15 44.74
N LYS A 658 -13.47 -27.99 44.06
CA LYS A 658 -12.69 -26.80 44.47
C LYS A 658 -13.14 -26.24 45.82
N GLU A 659 -14.45 -26.14 46.03
CA GLU A 659 -15.01 -25.64 47.29
C GLU A 659 -14.79 -26.62 48.44
N TYR A 660 -14.90 -27.92 48.17
CA TYR A 660 -14.55 -28.96 49.15
C TYR A 660 -13.08 -28.91 49.56
N ILE A 661 -12.17 -28.82 48.60
CA ILE A 661 -10.72 -28.69 48.88
C ILE A 661 -10.45 -27.43 49.71
N ARG A 662 -11.10 -26.30 49.42
CA ARG A 662 -10.99 -25.08 50.24
C ARG A 662 -11.44 -25.31 51.68
N ASN A 663 -12.56 -25.97 51.90
CA ASN A 663 -13.05 -26.28 53.25
C ASN A 663 -12.16 -27.28 54.00
N LEU A 664 -11.71 -28.34 53.32
CA LEU A 664 -10.78 -29.32 53.86
C LEU A 664 -9.47 -28.67 54.30
N MET A 665 -8.97 -27.75 53.48
CA MET A 665 -7.75 -27.03 53.75
C MET A 665 -7.84 -26.07 54.95
N ILE A 666 -9.01 -25.48 55.22
CA ILE A 666 -9.24 -24.71 56.46
C ILE A 666 -9.05 -25.63 57.67
N THR A 667 -9.63 -26.83 57.63
CA THR A 667 -9.49 -27.83 58.70
C THR A 667 -8.05 -28.30 58.85
N ILE A 668 -7.35 -28.57 57.75
CA ILE A 668 -5.93 -28.92 57.73
C ILE A 668 -5.10 -27.84 58.43
N TRP A 669 -5.25 -26.58 58.04
CA TRP A 669 -4.50 -25.46 58.62
C TRP A 669 -4.78 -25.32 60.12
N HIS A 670 -6.04 -25.40 60.50
CA HIS A 670 -6.47 -25.28 61.89
C HIS A 670 -5.90 -26.43 62.77
N ASN A 671 -5.85 -27.66 62.25
CA ASN A 671 -5.22 -28.79 62.95
C ASN A 671 -3.68 -28.73 62.98
N ALA A 672 -3.05 -28.32 61.88
CA ALA A 672 -1.60 -28.21 61.74
C ALA A 672 -1.00 -27.20 62.72
N ILE A 673 -1.71 -26.10 62.94
CA ILE A 673 -1.14 -24.89 63.52
C ILE A 673 -1.93 -24.45 64.77
N THR A 674 -3.25 -24.33 64.67
CA THR A 674 -4.08 -23.84 65.78
C THR A 674 -4.27 -24.88 66.90
N TYR A 675 -4.18 -26.18 66.62
CA TYR A 675 -4.26 -27.24 67.63
C TYR A 675 -2.94 -27.96 67.92
N ASN A 676 -1.84 -27.55 67.29
CA ASN A 676 -0.53 -28.13 67.56
C ASN A 676 0.13 -27.45 68.78
N TYR A 677 -0.14 -28.00 69.97
CA TYR A 677 0.35 -27.46 71.24
C TYR A 677 1.89 -27.38 71.31
N GLU A 678 2.60 -28.38 70.78
CA GLU A 678 4.06 -28.38 70.75
C GLU A 678 4.62 -27.29 69.84
N LEU A 679 3.98 -27.04 68.68
CA LEU A 679 4.33 -25.94 67.79
C LEU A 679 4.07 -24.58 68.46
N GLN A 680 2.93 -24.43 69.15
CA GLN A 680 2.59 -23.20 69.88
C GLN A 680 3.53 -22.94 71.06
N LYS A 681 3.98 -24.00 71.74
CA LYS A 681 4.98 -23.91 72.80
C LYS A 681 6.35 -23.51 72.25
N LYS A 682 6.73 -24.03 71.08
CA LYS A 682 8.00 -23.71 70.40
C LYS A 682 8.01 -22.31 69.78
N TYR A 683 6.88 -21.85 69.25
CA TYR A 683 6.73 -20.53 68.60
C TYR A 683 5.54 -19.72 69.19
N PRO A 684 5.61 -19.31 70.47
CA PRO A 684 4.47 -18.74 71.21
C PRO A 684 4.02 -17.35 70.74
N ASN A 685 4.71 -16.76 69.77
CA ASN A 685 4.48 -15.40 69.27
C ASN A 685 4.10 -15.34 67.79
N LEU A 686 4.06 -16.48 67.09
CA LEU A 686 3.57 -16.53 65.72
C LEU A 686 2.05 -16.32 65.78
N LEU A 687 1.53 -15.32 65.07
CA LEU A 687 0.08 -15.11 64.99
C LEU A 687 -0.52 -16.15 64.05
N LEU A 688 -1.00 -17.23 64.65
CA LEU A 688 -1.58 -18.40 63.97
C LEU A 688 -3.05 -18.31 63.46
N PRO A 689 -3.81 -17.18 63.56
CA PRO A 689 -5.13 -17.12 62.94
C PRO A 689 -5.08 -17.38 61.43
N THR A 690 -6.04 -18.17 60.92
CA THR A 690 -6.23 -18.51 59.50
C THR A 690 -6.28 -17.27 58.58
N SER A 691 -6.71 -16.11 59.10
CA SER A 691 -6.85 -14.86 58.34
C SER A 691 -5.54 -14.14 58.00
N ASN A 692 -4.41 -14.53 58.60
CA ASN A 692 -3.15 -13.79 58.54
C ASN A 692 -2.15 -14.34 57.52
N TYR A 693 -2.51 -15.41 56.81
CA TYR A 693 -1.68 -16.06 55.80
C TYR A 693 -2.33 -15.90 54.43
N ASN A 694 -1.53 -15.83 53.37
CA ASN A 694 -2.06 -15.87 52.02
C ASN A 694 -2.54 -17.29 51.78
N TYR A 695 -3.83 -17.54 52.01
CA TYR A 695 -4.46 -18.78 51.62
C TYR A 695 -5.67 -18.57 50.76
N TRP A 696 -5.81 -19.51 49.82
CA TRP A 696 -6.85 -19.68 48.81
C TRP A 696 -6.65 -18.94 47.48
N ASP A 697 -5.41 -18.72 47.04
CA ASP A 697 -5.22 -18.62 45.59
C ASP A 697 -5.50 -19.97 44.94
N ASP A 698 -5.89 -19.94 43.66
CA ASP A 698 -6.19 -21.16 42.93
C ASP A 698 -4.95 -22.04 42.74
N GLU A 699 -3.75 -21.48 42.91
CA GLU A 699 -2.46 -22.19 42.83
C GLU A 699 -2.32 -23.19 43.99
N VAL A 700 -2.47 -22.77 45.25
CA VAL A 700 -2.38 -23.68 46.41
C VAL A 700 -3.51 -24.71 46.42
N VAL A 701 -4.73 -24.31 46.03
CA VAL A 701 -5.88 -25.23 45.92
C VAL A 701 -5.63 -26.29 44.85
N SER A 702 -4.97 -25.94 43.74
CA SER A 702 -4.65 -26.88 42.66
C SER A 702 -3.59 -27.92 43.02
N ARG A 703 -2.75 -27.65 44.03
CA ARG A 703 -1.72 -28.57 44.51
C ARG A 703 -2.28 -29.70 45.39
N VAL A 704 -3.52 -29.56 45.86
CA VAL A 704 -4.18 -30.58 46.69
C VAL A 704 -4.90 -31.56 45.77
N VAL A 705 -4.29 -32.73 45.54
CA VAL A 705 -4.88 -33.80 44.74
C VAL A 705 -5.60 -34.78 45.67
N LEU A 706 -6.92 -34.91 45.50
CA LEU A 706 -7.71 -35.88 46.25
C LEU A 706 -7.38 -37.31 45.77
N PRO A 707 -7.28 -38.30 46.69
CA PRO A 707 -7.09 -39.69 46.32
C PRO A 707 -8.28 -40.22 45.49
N THR A 708 -8.01 -41.22 44.66
CA THR A 708 -9.01 -41.89 43.81
C THR A 708 -9.13 -43.37 44.19
N VAL A 709 -10.08 -44.08 43.60
CA VAL A 709 -10.26 -45.52 43.85
C VAL A 709 -8.98 -46.31 43.47
N ASP A 710 -8.34 -45.94 42.36
CA ASP A 710 -7.12 -46.61 41.87
C ASP A 710 -5.85 -46.15 42.59
N ASN A 711 -5.89 -45.00 43.26
CA ASN A 711 -4.80 -44.47 44.07
C ASN A 711 -5.34 -43.92 45.40
N PRO A 712 -5.58 -44.80 46.39
CA PRO A 712 -6.36 -44.47 47.58
C PRO A 712 -5.60 -43.63 48.61
N VAL A 713 -4.33 -43.30 48.38
CA VAL A 713 -3.52 -42.52 49.31
C VAL A 713 -2.84 -41.37 48.57
N SER A 714 -2.99 -40.16 49.09
CA SER A 714 -2.35 -38.94 48.57
C SER A 714 -1.54 -38.28 49.69
N ASP A 715 -0.22 -38.29 49.55
CA ASP A 715 0.71 -37.57 50.42
C ASP A 715 1.03 -36.21 49.78
N ILE A 716 0.68 -35.14 50.49
CA ILE A 716 0.73 -33.76 49.99
C ILE A 716 1.65 -32.96 50.89
N THR A 717 2.69 -32.35 50.30
CA THR A 717 3.51 -31.36 50.98
C THR A 717 3.21 -29.99 50.40
N LEU A 718 2.72 -29.10 51.25
CA LEU A 718 2.52 -27.70 50.95
C LEU A 718 3.70 -26.93 51.53
N ASP A 719 4.52 -26.38 50.65
CA ASP A 719 5.65 -25.51 50.95
C ASP A 719 5.38 -24.09 50.41
N ASN A 720 6.20 -23.12 50.81
CA ASN A 720 6.10 -21.70 50.41
C ASN A 720 4.84 -20.96 50.85
N ILE A 721 4.30 -21.36 51.99
CA ILE A 721 3.19 -20.65 52.60
C ILE A 721 3.73 -19.39 53.29
N ILE A 722 3.32 -18.22 52.79
CA ILE A 722 3.82 -16.92 53.23
C ILE A 722 2.73 -16.16 54.02
N PRO A 723 3.06 -15.52 55.16
CA PRO A 723 2.12 -14.66 55.88
C PRO A 723 1.68 -13.46 55.01
N LYS A 724 0.39 -13.13 55.02
CA LYS A 724 -0.22 -12.04 54.24
C LYS A 724 0.20 -10.64 54.71
N TYR A 725 0.63 -10.53 55.97
CA TYR A 725 1.08 -9.28 56.57
C TYR A 725 2.60 -9.29 56.73
N ASN A 726 3.30 -8.42 56.00
CA ASN A 726 4.74 -8.24 56.13
C ASN A 726 5.13 -7.88 57.58
N GLY A 727 6.09 -8.65 58.12
CA GLY A 727 6.78 -8.36 59.39
C GLY A 727 6.42 -9.25 60.59
N LEU A 728 5.69 -10.36 60.41
CA LEU A 728 5.38 -11.32 61.49
C LEU A 728 6.27 -12.58 61.48
N TYR A 729 6.73 -13.02 60.31
CA TYR A 729 7.70 -14.09 60.08
C TYR A 729 8.25 -13.94 58.64
N GLU A 730 9.56 -14.04 58.44
CA GLU A 730 10.22 -13.84 57.13
C GLU A 730 10.57 -15.16 56.42
N GLY A 731 10.16 -16.31 56.97
CA GLY A 731 10.35 -17.64 56.34
C GLY A 731 9.06 -18.25 55.78
N THR A 732 9.11 -19.54 55.42
CA THR A 732 7.97 -20.30 54.87
C THR A 732 7.43 -21.32 55.86
N VAL A 733 6.11 -21.57 55.84
CA VAL A 733 5.51 -22.68 56.58
C VAL A 733 5.39 -23.89 55.67
N ILE A 734 5.72 -25.08 56.19
CA ILE A 734 5.55 -26.37 55.52
C ILE A 734 4.46 -27.16 56.24
N ILE A 735 3.50 -27.72 55.49
CA ILE A 735 2.48 -28.65 56.00
C ILE A 735 2.53 -29.94 55.19
N LYS A 736 2.68 -31.07 55.88
CA LYS A 736 2.60 -32.42 55.31
C LYS A 736 1.28 -33.06 55.69
N ILE A 737 0.53 -33.51 54.69
CA ILE A 737 -0.83 -34.03 54.83
C ILE A 737 -0.89 -35.37 54.14
N LYS A 738 -1.56 -36.34 54.75
CA LYS A 738 -1.89 -37.61 54.14
C LYS A 738 -3.40 -37.74 54.04
N ILE A 739 -3.93 -37.86 52.84
CA ILE A 739 -5.37 -38.08 52.61
C ILE A 739 -5.54 -39.53 52.14
N ILE A 740 -6.41 -40.28 52.83
CA ILE A 740 -6.68 -41.69 52.57
C ILE A 740 -8.14 -41.81 52.15
N TYR A 741 -8.40 -42.34 50.96
CA TYR A 741 -9.71 -42.80 50.55
C TYR A 741 -9.97 -44.16 51.17
N ASP A 742 -10.94 -44.24 52.08
CA ASP A 742 -11.31 -45.46 52.80
C ASP A 742 -12.74 -45.85 52.45
N ILE A 743 -12.89 -46.95 51.70
CA ILE A 743 -14.20 -47.50 51.30
C ILE A 743 -14.93 -48.13 52.52
N ASN A 744 -14.23 -48.37 53.63
CA ASN A 744 -14.74 -49.13 54.79
C ASN A 744 -14.83 -48.29 56.07
N HIS A 745 -14.69 -46.96 56.03
CA HIS A 745 -14.88 -46.11 57.21
C HIS A 745 -16.37 -46.05 57.57
N CYS A 746 -16.81 -46.88 58.52
CA CYS A 746 -18.07 -46.67 59.23
C CYS A 746 -17.81 -45.65 60.36
N PRO A 747 -18.66 -44.61 60.50
CA PRO A 747 -18.43 -43.48 61.41
C PRO A 747 -18.31 -43.87 62.89
#